data_AF-A0A9W7E9X9-F1
#
_entry.id   AF-A0A9W7E9X9-F1
#
_cell.length_a   1.000
_cell.length_b   1.000
_cell.length_c   1.000
_cell.angle_alpha   90.00
_cell.angle_beta   90.00
_cell.angle_gamma   90.00
#
_symmetry.space_group_name_H-M   'P 1'
#
loop_
_entity.id
_entity.type
_entity.pdbx_description
1 polymer ?
#
loop_
_entity_poly.entity_id
_entity_poly.type
_entity_poly.pdbx_seq_one_letter_code
_entity_poly.pdbx_strand_id
1 'polypeptide(L)'
;MFERARSSLTADVDGDYAVALTQMQEGGDGGSSEIDNLTTRLGRPQIKDVLAIDEAHILKEIDKEFPKAGQMPTAYNVIETCLSAPETGKYEGAGYKVGDWVEIQGPDTKWRLATVRRIIRQAPDEWDWKEEENIGKEPDWDFYYNCGESRMLEEDKLRAPQEGLTRIFGRRPWVWQQYALLRYENFVRFQENHQADFDEVDAQEYARGLWEEWLEDPRNHDFKVLYEEGGKIAQQELIEHIISPFIDIDDVTDEVDGEKGEWDFQDENISAFTYVAVLGSGCTVPLICFVMQMTIPLLLLFAAIGERGDNFMDSVLHCNTFPSSVYPKDESEGGSFNSLHGKIMVTLVALYYLFKVVPDTMYSFYNTAGTADTSYSKIMSMRKMVWDQGDDNVGQMIGFKADLYMNTAFECVLYSLNLFIIFNTNDILDVILNALAIEFVHQLDETFRASTWWDDDDRFIQAGTVELIIQKTLYLNMLKDYKRFAKWIGEDEGTVMAACGGKGECLYNRERALEDQENTEYMNGTEAWDWRCAEAAKKLGRRFAVEEYDKPFAYFGWENKLYEIVTGKHDTAIFNKLENYRVWSRWENVLFMATIPEKGTWQGKEADKANKEVKSTLEHPFRNHAIIAGTSPLRLFLAEVVQVVTFIYFFKCVRQCYKNKNYSAMIFRIFDGFANWFCYVYQLFFPFFIIWALFYMPSCY
;
A
#
# COMPACT_ATOMS: atom_id res chain seq x y z
N MET A 1 10.17 27.57 -21.08
CA MET A 1 9.53 26.31 -21.54
C MET A 1 9.80 26.09 -23.02
N PHE A 2 9.42 27.03 -23.90
CA PHE A 2 9.76 27.03 -25.34
C PHE A 2 11.27 26.93 -25.64
N GLU A 3 12.12 27.67 -24.93
CA GLU A 3 13.58 27.57 -25.07
C GLU A 3 14.18 26.27 -24.50
N ARG A 4 13.52 25.64 -23.52
CA ARG A 4 13.95 24.34 -22.95
C ARG A 4 13.58 23.17 -23.87
N ALA A 5 12.40 23.22 -24.50
CA ALA A 5 12.01 22.25 -25.52
C ALA A 5 12.91 22.39 -26.76
N ARG A 6 13.21 23.63 -27.17
CA ARG A 6 14.19 23.90 -28.23
C ARG A 6 15.60 23.44 -27.85
N SER A 7 16.05 23.66 -26.61
CA SER A 7 17.39 23.23 -26.16
C SER A 7 17.51 21.72 -26.02
N SER A 8 16.44 21.02 -25.61
CA SER A 8 16.37 19.55 -25.57
C SER A 8 16.44 18.94 -26.96
N LEU A 9 15.73 19.53 -27.93
CA LEU A 9 15.78 19.12 -29.33
C LEU A 9 17.12 19.43 -30.01
N THR A 10 17.88 20.42 -29.53
CA THR A 10 19.23 20.71 -30.03
C THR A 10 20.34 19.99 -29.25
N ALA A 11 20.14 19.65 -27.98
CA ALA A 11 21.16 18.96 -27.17
C ALA A 11 21.39 17.50 -27.61
N ASP A 12 20.35 16.80 -28.08
CA ASP A 12 20.47 15.49 -28.74
C ASP A 12 21.17 15.56 -30.12
N VAL A 13 21.37 16.78 -30.66
CA VAL A 13 22.07 17.01 -31.93
C VAL A 13 23.56 17.22 -31.71
N ASP A 14 24.00 17.69 -30.54
CA ASP A 14 25.38 18.18 -30.35
C ASP A 14 26.39 17.09 -29.94
N GLY A 15 25.96 15.96 -29.35
CA GLY A 15 26.86 14.90 -28.85
C GLY A 15 27.59 14.11 -29.94
N ASP A 16 26.86 13.53 -30.89
CA ASP A 16 27.43 12.71 -31.97
C ASP A 16 27.98 13.56 -33.12
N TYR A 17 27.44 14.76 -33.31
CA TYR A 17 27.81 15.66 -34.41
C TYR A 17 29.16 16.33 -34.16
N ALA A 18 29.53 16.58 -32.90
CA ALA A 18 30.84 17.11 -32.53
C ALA A 18 31.97 16.11 -32.78
N VAL A 19 31.75 14.80 -32.55
CA VAL A 19 32.75 13.75 -32.81
C VAL A 19 32.98 13.57 -34.32
N ALA A 20 31.91 13.59 -35.12
CA ALA A 20 31.98 13.49 -36.58
C ALA A 20 32.61 14.74 -37.25
N LEU A 21 32.31 15.95 -36.76
CA LEU A 21 32.92 17.19 -37.27
C LEU A 21 34.42 17.29 -36.92
N THR A 22 34.84 16.77 -35.77
CA THR A 22 36.26 16.78 -35.37
C THR A 22 37.07 15.81 -36.24
N GLN A 23 36.51 14.66 -36.64
CA GLN A 23 37.15 13.73 -37.56
C GLN A 23 37.15 14.21 -39.03
N MET A 24 36.17 15.02 -39.44
CA MET A 24 36.11 15.59 -40.80
C MET A 24 36.89 16.90 -40.97
N GLN A 25 37.11 17.70 -39.91
CA GLN A 25 37.97 18.90 -40.00
C GLN A 25 39.45 18.58 -40.22
N GLU A 26 39.89 17.34 -39.98
CA GLU A 26 41.24 16.88 -40.32
C GLU A 26 41.38 16.43 -41.79
N GLY A 27 40.28 16.34 -42.55
CA GLY A 27 40.25 15.99 -43.98
C GLY A 27 39.70 17.12 -44.84
N GLY A 28 40.59 17.88 -45.49
CA GLY A 28 40.26 19.13 -46.19
C GLY A 28 39.21 19.04 -47.33
N ASP A 29 38.45 20.14 -47.44
CA ASP A 29 37.66 20.66 -48.57
C ASP A 29 36.96 19.65 -49.50
N GLY A 30 35.87 19.08 -49.01
CA GLY A 30 34.90 18.35 -49.84
C GLY A 30 33.49 18.14 -49.27
N GLY A 31 33.15 18.68 -48.09
CA GLY A 31 32.09 18.13 -47.22
C GLY A 31 30.65 18.63 -47.39
N SER A 32 30.26 19.36 -48.44
CA SER A 32 28.86 19.85 -48.54
C SER A 32 27.88 18.80 -49.06
N SER A 33 28.29 17.89 -49.96
CA SER A 33 27.37 16.90 -50.54
C SER A 33 27.33 15.57 -49.76
N GLU A 34 28.36 15.28 -48.95
CA GLU A 34 28.38 14.09 -48.09
C GLU A 34 27.53 14.26 -46.82
N ILE A 35 27.43 15.47 -46.26
CA ILE A 35 26.56 15.77 -45.11
C ILE A 35 25.08 15.60 -45.48
N ASP A 36 24.68 16.04 -46.67
CA ASP A 36 23.31 15.85 -47.20
C ASP A 36 23.01 14.38 -47.51
N ASN A 37 24.01 13.59 -47.93
CA ASN A 37 23.86 12.15 -48.15
C ASN A 37 23.84 11.33 -46.84
N LEU A 38 24.56 11.76 -45.80
CA LEU A 38 24.56 11.13 -44.47
C LEU A 38 23.24 11.38 -43.71
N THR A 39 22.71 12.60 -43.78
CA THR A 39 21.37 12.93 -43.23
C THR A 39 20.26 12.14 -43.92
N THR A 40 20.37 11.93 -45.24
CA THR A 40 19.42 11.11 -46.01
C THR A 40 19.54 9.61 -45.69
N ARG A 41 20.74 9.09 -45.37
CA ARG A 41 20.95 7.69 -44.98
C ARG A 41 20.53 7.36 -43.54
N LEU A 42 20.59 8.33 -42.63
CA LEU A 42 20.23 8.15 -41.21
C LEU A 42 18.75 8.42 -40.92
N GLY A 43 17.92 8.65 -41.94
CA GLY A 43 16.49 8.95 -41.76
C GLY A 43 16.21 10.22 -40.95
N ARG A 44 17.18 11.15 -40.87
CA ARG A 44 17.00 12.41 -40.13
C ARG A 44 16.31 13.45 -41.02
N PRO A 45 15.29 14.17 -40.52
CA PRO A 45 14.59 15.19 -41.29
C PRO A 45 15.56 16.30 -41.71
N GLN A 46 15.42 16.85 -42.92
CA GLN A 46 16.28 17.93 -43.38
C GLN A 46 16.03 19.18 -42.51
N ILE A 47 17.04 20.01 -42.29
CA ILE A 47 16.92 21.26 -41.49
C ILE A 47 15.78 22.17 -42.01
N LYS A 48 15.48 22.11 -43.32
CA LYS A 48 14.33 22.80 -43.93
C LYS A 48 12.97 22.28 -43.48
N ASP A 49 12.87 20.99 -43.16
CA ASP A 49 11.64 20.36 -42.65
C ASP A 49 11.38 20.77 -41.20
N VAL A 50 12.44 20.95 -40.40
CA VAL A 50 12.36 21.43 -39.01
C VAL A 50 11.92 22.90 -38.95
N LEU A 51 12.33 23.72 -39.92
CA LEU A 51 11.93 25.12 -40.04
C LEU A 51 10.50 25.31 -40.60
N ALA A 52 9.87 24.26 -41.10
CA ALA A 52 8.50 24.27 -41.64
C ALA A 52 7.45 23.78 -40.63
N ILE A 53 7.86 23.37 -39.43
CA ILE A 53 6.93 22.93 -38.38
C ILE A 53 6.24 24.17 -37.81
N ASP A 54 4.98 24.38 -38.19
CA ASP A 54 4.19 25.49 -37.67
C ASP A 54 3.84 25.26 -36.19
N GLU A 55 3.56 26.37 -35.48
CA GLU A 55 3.20 26.33 -34.06
C GLU A 55 2.00 25.42 -33.79
N ALA A 56 1.08 25.27 -34.75
CA ALA A 56 -0.07 24.38 -34.63
C ALA A 56 0.33 22.89 -34.64
N HIS A 57 1.33 22.51 -35.43
CA HIS A 57 1.90 21.17 -35.48
C HIS A 57 2.70 20.88 -34.21
N ILE A 58 3.51 21.83 -33.74
CA ILE A 58 4.21 21.71 -32.45
C ILE A 58 3.21 21.56 -31.31
N LEU A 59 2.17 22.39 -31.25
CA LEU A 59 1.12 22.29 -30.24
C LEU A 59 0.33 20.98 -30.35
N LYS A 60 0.15 20.44 -31.56
CA LYS A 60 -0.51 19.14 -31.77
C LYS A 60 0.36 17.97 -31.32
N GLU A 61 1.66 18.00 -31.57
CA GLU A 61 2.59 16.98 -31.06
C GLU A 61 2.77 17.11 -29.53
N ILE A 62 2.82 18.34 -29.00
CA ILE A 62 2.78 18.59 -27.55
C ILE A 62 1.46 18.11 -26.94
N ASP A 63 0.29 18.37 -27.55
CA ASP A 63 -1.00 17.89 -27.04
C ASP A 63 -1.12 16.35 -27.12
N LYS A 64 -0.38 15.70 -28.03
CA LYS A 64 -0.28 14.22 -28.10
C LYS A 64 0.64 13.66 -27.02
N GLU A 65 1.81 14.26 -26.80
CA GLU A 65 2.80 13.82 -25.80
C GLU A 65 2.41 14.23 -24.37
N PHE A 66 1.67 15.33 -24.23
CA PHE A 66 1.27 15.93 -22.96
C PHE A 66 -0.24 16.20 -22.97
N PRO A 67 -1.09 15.17 -22.78
CA PRO A 67 -2.54 15.35 -22.72
C PRO A 67 -2.90 16.43 -21.70
N LYS A 68 -3.88 17.27 -22.05
CA LYS A 68 -4.26 18.44 -21.23
C LYS A 68 -4.67 18.00 -19.83
N ALA A 69 -4.24 18.74 -18.81
CA ALA A 69 -4.66 18.50 -17.43
C ALA A 69 -6.20 18.47 -17.36
N GLY A 70 -6.76 17.33 -16.91
CA GLY A 70 -8.20 17.10 -16.86
C GLY A 70 -8.82 16.40 -18.07
N GLN A 71 -8.02 15.93 -19.04
CA GLN A 71 -8.51 15.05 -20.09
C GLN A 71 -8.93 13.70 -19.49
N MET A 72 -10.23 13.42 -19.56
CA MET A 72 -10.83 12.19 -19.06
C MET A 72 -10.75 11.08 -20.11
N PRO A 73 -10.41 9.83 -19.74
CA PRO A 73 -10.42 8.72 -20.68
C PRO A 73 -11.84 8.44 -21.16
N THR A 74 -11.95 8.03 -22.43
CA THR A 74 -13.17 7.42 -22.96
C THR A 74 -13.13 5.91 -22.77
N ALA A 75 -14.28 5.24 -22.82
CA ALA A 75 -14.32 3.78 -22.76
C ALA A 75 -13.51 3.15 -23.90
N TYR A 76 -13.50 3.81 -25.06
CA TYR A 76 -12.67 3.40 -26.20
C TYR A 76 -11.18 3.41 -25.84
N ASN A 77 -10.69 4.44 -25.14
CA ASN A 77 -9.26 4.53 -24.80
C ASN A 77 -8.80 3.41 -23.87
N VAL A 78 -9.59 3.09 -22.84
CA VAL A 78 -9.21 2.02 -21.89
C VAL A 78 -9.36 0.63 -22.50
N ILE A 79 -10.30 0.43 -23.45
CA ILE A 79 -10.41 -0.82 -24.22
C ILE A 79 -9.23 -0.96 -25.18
N GLU A 80 -8.87 0.12 -25.88
CA GLU A 80 -7.79 0.12 -26.87
C GLU A 80 -6.46 -0.29 -26.25
N THR A 81 -6.11 0.19 -25.05
CA THR A 81 -4.90 -0.20 -24.33
C THR A 81 -4.86 -1.70 -24.00
N CYS A 82 -6.01 -2.33 -23.74
CA CYS A 82 -6.07 -3.78 -23.45
C CYS A 82 -5.89 -4.64 -24.73
N LEU A 83 -6.01 -4.04 -25.92
CA LEU A 83 -6.00 -4.72 -27.21
C LEU A 83 -4.79 -4.34 -28.07
N SER A 84 -4.11 -3.25 -27.73
CA SER A 84 -3.02 -2.72 -28.53
C SER A 84 -1.83 -3.65 -28.48
N ALA A 85 -1.36 -4.05 -29.67
CA ALA A 85 -0.07 -4.71 -29.82
C ALA A 85 1.07 -3.82 -29.29
N PRO A 86 2.22 -4.39 -28.90
CA PRO A 86 3.43 -3.66 -28.53
C PRO A 86 3.74 -2.52 -29.51
N GLU A 87 4.44 -1.49 -29.04
CA GLU A 87 4.77 -0.35 -29.89
C GLU A 87 5.57 -0.81 -31.13
N THR A 88 5.27 -0.22 -32.30
CA THR A 88 6.00 -0.52 -33.55
C THR A 88 6.81 0.69 -33.94
N GLY A 89 8.07 0.50 -34.32
CA GLY A 89 8.99 1.58 -34.66
C GLY A 89 9.98 1.91 -33.55
N LYS A 90 10.00 3.16 -33.07
CA LYS A 90 11.08 3.65 -32.19
C LYS A 90 11.21 2.88 -30.86
N TYR A 91 10.08 2.44 -30.32
CA TYR A 91 10.01 1.68 -29.06
C TYR A 91 9.55 0.23 -29.32
N GLU A 92 10.01 -0.36 -30.42
CA GLU A 92 9.73 -1.77 -30.73
C GLU A 92 10.13 -2.67 -29.55
N GLY A 93 9.14 -3.40 -29.02
CA GLY A 93 9.27 -4.25 -27.83
C GLY A 93 8.55 -3.74 -26.58
N ALA A 94 8.20 -2.45 -26.50
CA ALA A 94 7.48 -1.90 -25.35
C ALA A 94 6.04 -2.46 -25.27
N GLY A 95 5.62 -2.93 -24.09
CA GLY A 95 4.26 -3.43 -23.82
C GLY A 95 3.17 -2.38 -23.99
N TYR A 96 3.45 -1.12 -23.68
CA TYR A 96 2.51 0.01 -23.80
C TYR A 96 3.00 1.10 -24.74
N LYS A 97 2.08 1.91 -25.28
CA LYS A 97 2.36 3.04 -26.18
C LYS A 97 2.19 4.39 -25.50
N VAL A 98 2.86 5.40 -26.04
CA VAL A 98 2.57 6.80 -25.67
C VAL A 98 1.10 7.14 -25.96
N GLY A 99 0.39 7.64 -24.95
CA GLY A 99 -1.04 7.94 -25.00
C GLY A 99 -1.95 6.85 -24.44
N ASP A 100 -1.42 5.65 -24.17
CA ASP A 100 -2.19 4.58 -23.54
C ASP A 100 -2.59 4.93 -22.12
N TRP A 101 -3.78 4.46 -21.73
CA TRP A 101 -4.28 4.60 -20.38
C TRP A 101 -4.00 3.30 -19.64
N VAL A 102 -3.18 3.38 -18.60
CA VAL A 102 -2.69 2.24 -17.82
C VAL A 102 -3.01 2.45 -16.35
N GLU A 103 -3.11 1.37 -15.58
CA GLU A 103 -3.14 1.46 -14.13
C GLU A 103 -1.73 1.37 -13.57
N ILE A 104 -1.39 2.30 -12.67
CA ILE A 104 -0.11 2.32 -11.94
C ILE A 104 -0.38 2.11 -10.47
N GLN A 105 0.44 1.29 -9.81
CA GLN A 105 0.39 1.15 -8.36
C GLN A 105 1.12 2.32 -7.70
N GLY A 106 0.43 3.07 -6.84
CA GLY A 106 1.07 4.11 -6.04
C GLY A 106 1.86 3.52 -4.85
N PRO A 107 2.70 4.33 -4.17
CA PRO A 107 3.37 3.92 -2.92
C PRO A 107 2.40 3.47 -1.83
N ASP A 108 1.16 3.96 -1.88
CA ASP A 108 0.07 3.55 -1.01
C ASP A 108 -0.60 2.24 -1.48
N THR A 109 0.06 1.43 -2.33
CA THR A 109 -0.42 0.16 -2.91
C THR A 109 -1.74 0.25 -3.70
N LYS A 110 -2.26 1.47 -3.97
CA LYS A 110 -3.50 1.67 -4.75
C LYS A 110 -3.20 1.81 -6.22
N TRP A 111 -3.90 1.02 -7.02
CA TRP A 111 -3.95 1.16 -8.46
C TRP A 111 -4.69 2.44 -8.87
N ARG A 112 -4.10 3.20 -9.77
CA ARG A 112 -4.65 4.46 -10.30
C ARG A 112 -4.49 4.53 -11.81
N LEU A 113 -5.54 4.97 -12.48
CA LEU A 113 -5.53 5.18 -13.92
C LEU A 113 -4.69 6.42 -14.27
N ALA A 114 -3.65 6.22 -15.09
CA ALA A 114 -2.73 7.23 -15.59
C ALA A 114 -2.56 7.10 -17.10
N THR A 115 -1.97 8.11 -17.74
CA THR A 115 -1.64 8.06 -19.17
C THR A 115 -0.14 7.98 -19.36
N VAL A 116 0.33 7.08 -20.22
CA VAL A 116 1.74 7.00 -20.63
C VAL A 116 2.07 8.25 -21.43
N ARG A 117 2.97 9.10 -20.91
CA ARG A 117 3.40 10.36 -21.54
C ARG A 117 4.68 10.20 -22.34
N ARG A 118 5.58 9.34 -21.87
CA ARG A 118 6.88 9.10 -22.49
C ARG A 118 7.37 7.70 -22.16
N ILE A 119 8.04 7.08 -23.11
CA ILE A 119 8.77 5.82 -22.94
C ILE A 119 10.26 6.13 -23.07
N ILE A 120 11.05 5.57 -22.18
CA ILE A 120 12.51 5.62 -22.23
C ILE A 120 13.00 4.19 -22.41
N ARG A 121 13.86 4.00 -23.40
CA ARG A 121 14.51 2.73 -23.73
C ARG A 121 15.94 2.81 -23.18
N GLN A 122 16.31 1.93 -22.27
CA GLN A 122 17.62 1.88 -21.64
C GLN A 122 18.22 0.48 -21.84
N ALA A 123 19.52 0.40 -22.11
CA ALA A 123 20.20 -0.89 -22.19
C ALA A 123 20.37 -1.43 -20.76
N PRO A 124 20.26 -2.75 -20.55
CA PRO A 124 20.48 -3.37 -19.25
C PRO A 124 21.85 -2.99 -18.68
N ASP A 125 21.96 -2.91 -17.36
CA ASP A 125 23.19 -2.48 -16.70
C ASP A 125 24.38 -3.40 -17.01
N GLU A 126 24.11 -4.66 -17.34
CA GLU A 126 25.11 -5.67 -17.72
C GLU A 126 25.60 -5.52 -19.17
N TRP A 127 24.95 -4.71 -20.00
CA TRP A 127 25.28 -4.56 -21.41
C TRP A 127 26.50 -3.64 -21.62
N ASP A 128 27.67 -4.23 -21.86
CA ASP A 128 28.87 -3.48 -22.24
C ASP A 128 28.99 -3.36 -23.76
N TRP A 129 28.86 -2.12 -24.26
CA TRP A 129 29.09 -1.76 -25.66
C TRP A 129 30.51 -2.02 -26.16
N LYS A 130 31.47 -2.28 -25.27
CA LYS A 130 32.88 -2.56 -25.61
C LYS A 130 33.17 -4.03 -25.84
N GLU A 131 32.28 -4.94 -25.46
CA GLU A 131 32.48 -6.36 -25.69
C GLU A 131 32.35 -6.71 -27.17
N GLU A 132 33.31 -7.46 -27.72
CA GLU A 132 33.32 -7.85 -29.14
C GLU A 132 32.05 -8.62 -29.53
N GLU A 133 31.44 -9.33 -28.59
CA GLU A 133 30.21 -10.10 -28.80
C GLU A 133 28.96 -9.21 -28.98
N ASN A 134 29.00 -7.96 -28.50
CA ASN A 134 27.88 -7.00 -28.52
C ASN A 134 27.96 -6.02 -29.70
N ILE A 135 29.09 -5.98 -30.42
CA ILE A 135 29.29 -5.08 -31.56
C ILE A 135 28.28 -5.40 -32.67
N GLY A 136 27.39 -4.45 -32.94
CA GLY A 136 26.37 -4.55 -34.00
C GLY A 136 25.14 -5.39 -33.61
N LYS A 137 25.01 -5.78 -32.34
CA LYS A 137 23.78 -6.35 -31.78
C LYS A 137 23.01 -5.28 -31.01
N GLU A 138 21.69 -5.38 -30.98
CA GLU A 138 20.87 -4.60 -30.07
C GLU A 138 20.76 -5.35 -28.72
N PRO A 139 20.83 -4.65 -27.57
CA PRO A 139 20.50 -5.25 -26.29
C PRO A 139 19.03 -5.68 -26.26
N ASP A 140 18.69 -6.57 -25.34
CA ASP A 140 17.32 -6.69 -24.87
C ASP A 140 17.04 -5.45 -24.03
N TRP A 141 16.19 -4.55 -24.51
CA TRP A 141 16.06 -3.23 -23.91
C TRP A 141 15.10 -3.23 -22.74
N ASP A 142 15.47 -2.49 -21.70
CA ASP A 142 14.59 -2.16 -20.59
C ASP A 142 13.75 -0.93 -20.95
N PHE A 143 12.44 -1.06 -20.78
CA PHE A 143 11.48 0.00 -21.05
C PHE A 143 11.00 0.61 -19.74
N TYR A 144 11.17 1.93 -19.64
CA TYR A 144 10.69 2.72 -18.53
C TYR A 144 9.59 3.68 -18.99
N TYR A 145 8.48 3.68 -18.27
CA TYR A 145 7.27 4.43 -18.60
C TYR A 145 7.12 5.65 -17.68
N ASN A 146 6.99 6.83 -18.28
CA ASN A 146 6.63 8.04 -17.57
C ASN A 146 5.11 8.24 -17.63
N CYS A 147 4.45 8.08 -16.49
CA CYS A 147 3.00 8.24 -16.36
C CYS A 147 2.59 9.47 -15.51
N GLY A 148 3.46 10.50 -15.38
CA GLY A 148 3.22 11.63 -14.46
C GLY A 148 4.44 12.49 -14.13
N GLU A 149 4.37 13.33 -13.08
CA GLU A 149 5.36 14.39 -12.83
C GLU A 149 6.75 13.94 -12.30
N SER A 150 7.03 12.66 -11.98
CA SER A 150 8.34 12.37 -11.34
C SER A 150 8.90 10.94 -11.37
N ARG A 151 8.12 9.89 -11.65
CA ARG A 151 8.61 8.50 -11.54
C ARG A 151 8.67 7.86 -12.93
N MET A 152 9.83 7.29 -13.24
CA MET A 152 9.99 6.31 -14.30
C MET A 152 9.60 4.96 -13.72
N LEU A 153 8.64 4.28 -14.33
CA LEU A 153 8.13 3.00 -13.88
C LEU A 153 8.62 1.90 -14.81
N GLU A 154 9.07 0.79 -14.24
CA GLU A 154 9.28 -0.47 -14.95
C GLU A 154 7.94 -1.07 -15.37
N GLU A 155 7.95 -1.97 -16.35
CA GLU A 155 6.74 -2.52 -16.97
C GLU A 155 5.84 -3.29 -15.98
N ASP A 156 6.44 -4.02 -15.05
CA ASP A 156 5.80 -4.76 -13.96
C ASP A 156 4.95 -3.88 -13.02
N LYS A 157 5.27 -2.59 -12.93
CA LYS A 157 4.55 -1.60 -12.12
C LYS A 157 3.37 -0.96 -12.86
N LEU A 158 3.11 -1.37 -14.10
CA LEU A 158 1.94 -0.99 -14.88
C LEU A 158 1.08 -2.23 -15.19
N ARG A 159 -0.20 -1.99 -15.45
CA ARG A 159 -1.10 -3.00 -16.02
C ARG A 159 -2.22 -2.37 -16.84
N ALA A 160 -2.90 -3.16 -17.66
CA ALA A 160 -4.09 -2.68 -18.35
C ALA A 160 -5.21 -2.24 -17.39
N PRO A 161 -6.03 -1.24 -17.77
CA PRO A 161 -7.13 -0.77 -16.94
C PRO A 161 -8.19 -1.83 -16.67
N GLN A 162 -8.59 -1.97 -15.41
CA GLN A 162 -9.63 -2.90 -15.00
C GLN A 162 -10.95 -2.66 -15.76
N GLU A 163 -11.29 -1.39 -15.97
CA GLU A 163 -12.51 -0.98 -16.68
C GLU A 163 -12.50 -1.42 -18.15
N GLY A 164 -11.33 -1.40 -18.81
CA GLY A 164 -11.16 -1.88 -20.18
C GLY A 164 -11.39 -3.39 -20.26
N LEU A 165 -10.69 -4.14 -19.41
CA LEU A 165 -10.82 -5.60 -19.34
C LEU A 165 -12.25 -6.02 -18.95
N THR A 166 -12.91 -5.31 -18.04
CA THR A 166 -14.30 -5.62 -17.64
C THR A 166 -15.29 -5.45 -18.80
N ARG A 167 -15.01 -4.52 -19.72
CA ARG A 167 -15.84 -4.30 -20.92
C ARG A 167 -15.60 -5.35 -21.99
N ILE A 168 -14.38 -5.87 -22.08
CA ILE A 168 -14.02 -6.94 -23.02
C ILE A 168 -14.57 -8.27 -22.52
N PHE A 169 -14.27 -8.63 -21.27
CA PHE A 169 -14.46 -9.98 -20.71
C PHE A 169 -15.64 -10.13 -19.73
N GLY A 170 -16.33 -9.04 -19.40
CA GLY A 170 -17.41 -9.06 -18.40
C GLY A 170 -16.88 -9.05 -16.98
N ARG A 171 -17.66 -9.51 -15.99
CA ARG A 171 -17.25 -9.52 -14.56
C ARG A 171 -16.88 -10.87 -14.00
N ARG A 172 -17.11 -11.94 -14.78
CA ARG A 172 -16.90 -13.32 -14.36
C ARG A 172 -15.47 -13.59 -13.84
N PRO A 173 -14.39 -13.10 -14.48
CA PRO A 173 -13.01 -13.28 -13.96
C PRO A 173 -12.79 -12.69 -12.57
N TRP A 174 -13.46 -11.57 -12.25
CA TRP A 174 -13.36 -10.99 -10.91
C TRP A 174 -14.19 -11.76 -9.88
N VAL A 175 -15.27 -12.45 -10.27
CA VAL A 175 -15.95 -13.39 -9.37
C VAL A 175 -15.02 -14.56 -9.05
N TRP A 176 -14.34 -15.10 -10.07
CA TRP A 176 -13.33 -16.14 -9.91
C TRP A 176 -12.18 -15.69 -8.99
N GLN A 177 -11.66 -14.47 -9.14
CA GLN A 177 -10.59 -13.96 -8.27
C GLN A 177 -10.98 -14.00 -6.78
N GLN A 178 -12.22 -13.64 -6.45
CA GLN A 178 -12.72 -13.70 -5.06
C GLN A 178 -12.78 -15.14 -4.54
N TYR A 179 -13.21 -16.07 -5.40
CA TYR A 179 -13.23 -17.50 -5.09
C TYR A 179 -11.81 -18.06 -4.90
N ALA A 180 -10.89 -17.75 -5.82
CA ALA A 180 -9.51 -18.24 -5.82
C ALA A 180 -8.77 -17.79 -4.55
N LEU A 181 -8.94 -16.54 -4.12
CA LEU A 181 -8.36 -16.03 -2.87
C LEU A 181 -8.87 -16.78 -1.63
N LEU A 182 -10.16 -17.13 -1.60
CA LEU A 182 -10.72 -17.95 -0.51
C LEU A 182 -10.22 -19.39 -0.55
N ARG A 183 -10.02 -19.96 -1.74
CA ARG A 183 -9.42 -21.29 -1.90
C ARG A 183 -7.96 -21.28 -1.45
N TYR A 184 -7.20 -20.26 -1.81
CA TYR A 184 -5.82 -20.08 -1.37
C TYR A 184 -5.74 -19.96 0.15
N GLU A 185 -6.52 -19.06 0.75
CA GLU A 185 -6.57 -18.90 2.21
C GLU A 185 -6.98 -20.19 2.95
N ASN A 186 -7.85 -21.02 2.35
CA ASN A 186 -8.18 -22.33 2.89
C ASN A 186 -7.01 -23.32 2.80
N PHE A 187 -6.28 -23.32 1.68
CA PHE A 187 -5.17 -24.23 1.38
C PHE A 187 -3.92 -23.97 2.21
N VAL A 188 -3.46 -22.71 2.26
CA VAL A 188 -2.19 -22.36 2.92
C VAL A 188 -2.23 -22.55 4.43
N ARG A 189 -1.08 -22.86 5.02
CA ARG A 189 -0.92 -23.17 6.44
C ARG A 189 0.18 -22.31 7.05
N PHE A 190 0.10 -22.14 8.37
CA PHE A 190 1.20 -21.60 9.16
C PHE A 190 1.81 -22.77 9.95
N GLN A 191 2.66 -23.55 9.27
CA GLN A 191 3.25 -24.78 9.74
C GLN A 191 4.59 -25.04 9.04
N GLU A 192 5.68 -24.65 9.72
CA GLU A 192 7.04 -24.75 9.20
C GLU A 192 7.37 -26.17 8.69
N ASN A 193 8.08 -26.27 7.56
CA ASN A 193 8.45 -27.53 6.88
C ASN A 193 7.28 -28.34 6.31
N HIS A 194 6.07 -27.77 6.20
CA HIS A 194 4.94 -28.40 5.52
C HIS A 194 4.86 -27.92 4.06
N GLN A 195 4.51 -28.80 3.12
CA GLN A 195 4.42 -28.48 1.68
C GLN A 195 3.36 -27.41 1.31
N ALA A 196 2.48 -27.11 2.25
CA ALA A 196 1.42 -26.10 2.10
C ALA A 196 1.64 -24.94 3.08
N ASP A 197 2.84 -24.82 3.63
CA ASP A 197 3.22 -23.66 4.41
C ASP A 197 3.21 -22.40 3.53
N PHE A 198 2.79 -21.27 4.09
CA PHE A 198 2.63 -20.05 3.31
C PHE A 198 3.94 -19.50 2.74
N ASP A 199 5.09 -19.82 3.36
CA ASP A 199 6.43 -19.43 2.87
C ASP A 199 6.91 -20.32 1.71
N GLU A 200 6.32 -21.52 1.55
CA GLU A 200 6.77 -22.54 0.58
C GLU A 200 5.86 -22.64 -0.66
N VAL A 201 4.66 -22.05 -0.59
CA VAL A 201 3.65 -22.15 -1.64
C VAL A 201 3.80 -20.98 -2.61
N ASP A 202 4.08 -21.29 -3.87
CA ASP A 202 3.95 -20.34 -4.98
C ASP A 202 2.46 -20.02 -5.21
N ALA A 203 2.03 -18.84 -4.76
CA ALA A 203 0.66 -18.38 -4.82
C ALA A 203 0.22 -18.12 -6.27
N GLN A 204 1.13 -17.63 -7.11
CA GLN A 204 0.88 -17.45 -8.54
C GLN A 204 0.62 -18.77 -9.26
N GLU A 205 1.47 -19.78 -9.07
CA GLU A 205 1.30 -21.11 -9.66
C GLU A 205 -0.02 -21.73 -9.20
N TYR A 206 -0.32 -21.65 -7.90
CA TYR A 206 -1.60 -22.11 -7.36
C TYR A 206 -2.80 -21.42 -8.03
N ALA A 207 -2.75 -20.09 -8.19
CA ALA A 207 -3.81 -19.33 -8.84
C ALA A 207 -3.95 -19.66 -10.33
N ARG A 208 -2.84 -19.87 -11.05
CA ARG A 208 -2.85 -20.27 -12.46
C ARG A 208 -3.49 -21.64 -12.65
N GLY A 209 -3.17 -22.60 -11.78
CA GLY A 209 -3.82 -23.93 -11.78
C GLY A 209 -5.34 -23.84 -11.60
N LEU A 210 -5.80 -23.02 -10.65
CA LEU A 210 -7.24 -22.78 -10.43
C LEU A 210 -7.90 -22.02 -11.59
N TRP A 211 -7.16 -21.16 -12.28
CA TRP A 211 -7.67 -20.44 -13.45
C TRP A 211 -7.91 -21.39 -14.61
N GLU A 212 -6.94 -22.27 -14.89
CA GLU A 212 -7.04 -23.27 -15.95
C GLU A 212 -8.20 -24.24 -15.71
N GLU A 213 -8.35 -24.75 -14.47
CA GLU A 213 -9.48 -25.60 -14.11
C GLU A 213 -10.83 -24.90 -14.35
N TRP A 214 -10.94 -23.65 -13.92
CA TRP A 214 -12.17 -22.87 -14.08
C TRP A 214 -12.47 -22.48 -15.54
N LEU A 215 -11.43 -22.20 -16.33
CA LEU A 215 -11.55 -21.85 -17.75
C LEU A 215 -12.00 -23.06 -18.58
N GLU A 216 -11.54 -24.26 -18.22
CA GLU A 216 -11.88 -25.52 -18.89
C GLU A 216 -13.22 -26.12 -18.45
N ASP A 217 -13.86 -25.59 -17.40
CA ASP A 217 -15.18 -26.06 -16.95
C ASP A 217 -16.23 -25.93 -18.07
N PRO A 218 -17.00 -26.99 -18.39
CA PRO A 218 -18.03 -26.95 -19.43
C PRO A 218 -19.09 -25.85 -19.24
N ARG A 219 -19.37 -25.44 -17.99
CA ARG A 219 -20.30 -24.35 -17.65
C ARG A 219 -19.77 -22.97 -18.05
N ASN A 220 -18.45 -22.85 -18.25
CA ASN A 220 -17.75 -21.62 -18.62
C ASN A 220 -17.43 -21.53 -20.11
N HIS A 221 -17.98 -22.43 -20.93
CA HIS A 221 -17.64 -22.53 -22.36
C HIS A 221 -17.88 -21.21 -23.13
N ASP A 222 -18.95 -20.49 -22.80
CA ASP A 222 -19.27 -19.18 -23.38
C ASP A 222 -18.16 -18.14 -23.10
N PHE A 223 -17.62 -18.14 -21.88
CA PHE A 223 -16.49 -17.29 -21.52
C PHE A 223 -15.21 -17.73 -22.20
N LYS A 224 -14.94 -19.04 -22.23
CA LYS A 224 -13.75 -19.57 -22.89
C LYS A 224 -13.67 -19.14 -24.36
N VAL A 225 -14.79 -19.22 -25.08
CA VAL A 225 -14.86 -18.75 -26.48
C VAL A 225 -14.55 -17.26 -26.58
N LEU A 226 -15.14 -16.42 -25.72
CA LEU A 226 -14.82 -14.99 -25.71
C LEU A 226 -13.35 -14.72 -25.35
N TYR A 227 -12.82 -15.43 -24.37
CA TYR A 227 -11.44 -15.33 -23.91
C TYR A 227 -10.47 -15.64 -25.06
N GLU A 228 -10.68 -16.74 -25.78
CA GLU A 228 -9.92 -17.13 -26.97
C GLU A 228 -10.02 -16.10 -28.10
N GLU A 229 -11.19 -15.51 -28.31
CA GLU A 229 -11.44 -14.48 -29.32
C GLU A 229 -10.83 -13.11 -28.98
N GLY A 230 -10.60 -12.80 -27.70
CA GLY A 230 -10.04 -11.53 -27.23
C GLY A 230 -8.62 -11.24 -27.73
N GLY A 231 -7.90 -12.26 -28.19
CA GLY A 231 -6.51 -12.17 -28.62
C GLY A 231 -5.52 -12.32 -27.47
N LYS A 232 -4.29 -12.75 -27.79
CA LYS A 232 -3.27 -13.13 -26.80
C LYS A 232 -2.90 -12.01 -25.82
N ILE A 233 -2.87 -10.76 -26.28
CA ILE A 233 -2.50 -9.62 -25.44
C ILE A 233 -3.57 -9.39 -24.37
N ALA A 234 -4.83 -9.28 -24.76
CA ALA A 234 -5.93 -9.10 -23.82
C ALA A 234 -6.06 -10.28 -22.84
N GLN A 235 -5.76 -11.50 -23.31
CA GLN A 235 -5.72 -12.70 -22.47
C GLN A 235 -4.64 -12.61 -21.39
N GLN A 236 -3.43 -12.17 -21.76
CA GLN A 236 -2.31 -12.00 -20.85
C GLN A 236 -2.60 -10.88 -19.84
N GLU A 237 -3.03 -9.72 -20.31
CA GLU A 237 -3.42 -8.58 -19.46
C GLU A 237 -4.55 -8.92 -18.48
N LEU A 238 -5.53 -9.72 -18.92
CA LEU A 238 -6.56 -10.22 -18.01
C LEU A 238 -5.97 -11.09 -16.91
N ILE A 239 -5.12 -12.06 -17.28
CA ILE A 239 -4.50 -12.98 -16.33
C ILE A 239 -3.63 -12.21 -15.34
N GLU A 240 -2.73 -11.35 -15.81
CA GLU A 240 -1.86 -10.52 -14.96
C GLU A 240 -2.70 -9.68 -13.99
N HIS A 241 -3.81 -9.11 -14.45
CA HIS A 241 -4.68 -8.34 -13.58
C HIS A 241 -5.38 -9.20 -12.51
N ILE A 242 -5.93 -10.36 -12.86
CA ILE A 242 -6.65 -11.20 -11.87
C ILE A 242 -5.69 -11.95 -10.94
N ILE A 243 -4.45 -12.20 -11.36
CA ILE A 243 -3.42 -12.88 -10.58
C ILE A 243 -2.56 -11.90 -9.76
N SER A 244 -2.56 -10.59 -10.07
CA SER A 244 -1.84 -9.54 -9.30
C SER A 244 -1.89 -9.68 -7.77
N PRO A 245 -3.03 -10.03 -7.11
CA PRO A 245 -3.03 -10.23 -5.66
C PRO A 245 -2.18 -11.40 -5.17
N PHE A 246 -1.93 -12.41 -6.02
CA PHE A 246 -1.07 -13.55 -5.71
C PHE A 246 0.40 -13.22 -5.99
N ILE A 247 0.68 -12.39 -7.01
CA ILE A 247 2.01 -11.79 -7.20
C ILE A 247 2.40 -10.99 -5.94
N ASP A 248 1.50 -10.11 -5.47
CA ASP A 248 1.70 -9.35 -4.23
C ASP A 248 1.97 -10.26 -3.00
N ILE A 249 1.45 -11.51 -3.00
CA ILE A 249 1.65 -12.48 -1.90
C ILE A 249 3.03 -13.12 -2.01
N ASP A 250 3.43 -13.58 -3.20
CA ASP A 250 4.75 -14.15 -3.43
C ASP A 250 5.84 -13.11 -3.15
N ASP A 251 5.64 -11.85 -3.56
CA ASP A 251 6.57 -10.75 -3.27
C ASP A 251 6.85 -10.57 -1.75
N VAL A 252 5.87 -10.90 -0.89
CA VAL A 252 6.01 -10.82 0.58
C VAL A 252 6.84 -11.97 1.14
N THR A 253 6.76 -13.15 0.53
CA THR A 253 7.40 -14.39 1.00
C THR A 253 8.73 -14.69 0.32
N ASP A 254 8.97 -14.13 -0.88
CA ASP A 254 10.14 -14.41 -1.68
C ASP A 254 11.41 -13.78 -1.09
N GLU A 255 12.37 -14.64 -0.74
CA GLU A 255 13.77 -14.26 -0.54
C GLU A 255 14.52 -14.41 -1.88
N VAL A 256 14.87 -13.29 -2.52
CA VAL A 256 15.61 -13.31 -3.80
C VAL A 256 17.11 -13.30 -3.51
N ASP A 257 17.80 -14.39 -3.85
CA ASP A 257 19.27 -14.52 -3.77
C ASP A 257 19.91 -14.20 -2.40
N GLY A 258 19.16 -14.42 -1.30
CA GLY A 258 19.61 -14.12 0.06
C GLY A 258 19.53 -12.64 0.44
N GLU A 259 18.96 -11.79 -0.42
CA GLU A 259 18.47 -10.46 -0.10
C GLU A 259 16.94 -10.52 0.06
N LYS A 260 16.42 -10.01 1.19
CA LYS A 260 14.97 -9.86 1.38
C LYS A 260 14.44 -9.00 0.21
N GLY A 261 13.34 -9.42 -0.43
CA GLY A 261 12.77 -8.76 -1.62
C GLY A 261 12.33 -7.31 -1.39
N GLU A 262 11.34 -6.81 -2.14
CA GLU A 262 10.83 -5.43 -1.97
C GLU A 262 10.28 -5.13 -0.55
N TRP A 263 10.12 -6.14 0.29
CA TRP A 263 9.63 -6.06 1.66
C TRP A 263 10.75 -6.23 2.69
N ASP A 264 11.22 -5.12 3.23
CA ASP A 264 12.02 -5.10 4.45
C ASP A 264 11.12 -5.08 5.69
N PHE A 265 10.88 -6.23 6.30
CA PHE A 265 10.15 -6.30 7.57
C PHE A 265 11.00 -5.82 8.75
N GLN A 266 12.33 -5.66 8.62
CA GLN A 266 13.21 -5.12 9.66
C GLN A 266 13.19 -3.58 9.75
N ASP A 267 12.29 -2.91 9.00
CA ASP A 267 12.01 -1.47 9.10
C ASP A 267 11.80 -1.05 10.57
N GLU A 268 12.52 -0.02 11.01
CA GLU A 268 12.51 0.52 12.37
C GLU A 268 11.11 1.01 12.80
N ASN A 269 10.22 1.32 11.85
CA ASN A 269 8.87 1.80 12.15
C ASN A 269 7.87 0.66 12.46
N ILE A 270 8.25 -0.60 12.23
CA ILE A 270 7.38 -1.75 12.55
C ILE A 270 7.46 -2.02 14.05
N SER A 271 6.36 -1.74 14.75
CA SER A 271 6.27 -1.79 16.21
C SER A 271 5.48 -3.00 16.70
N ALA A 272 5.42 -3.19 18.02
CA ALA A 272 4.54 -4.19 18.60
C ALA A 272 3.05 -3.94 18.28
N PHE A 273 2.65 -2.68 18.12
CA PHE A 273 1.28 -2.30 17.78
C PHE A 273 0.93 -2.63 16.32
N THR A 274 1.92 -2.62 15.43
CA THR A 274 1.75 -3.01 14.02
C THR A 274 1.25 -4.45 13.92
N TYR A 275 1.72 -5.36 14.76
CA TYR A 275 1.24 -6.74 14.80
C TYR A 275 -0.25 -6.83 15.13
N VAL A 276 -0.74 -6.05 16.10
CA VAL A 276 -2.18 -6.02 16.42
C VAL A 276 -2.96 -5.39 15.28
N ALA A 277 -2.40 -4.36 14.63
CA ALA A 277 -3.04 -3.72 13.48
C ALA A 277 -3.25 -4.71 12.34
N VAL A 278 -2.26 -5.55 12.06
CA VAL A 278 -2.24 -6.53 10.97
C VAL A 278 -3.04 -7.79 11.34
N LEU A 279 -2.68 -8.45 12.45
CA LEU A 279 -3.22 -9.74 12.85
C LEU A 279 -4.55 -9.62 13.60
N GLY A 280 -4.80 -8.52 14.30
CA GLY A 280 -5.93 -8.38 15.23
C GLY A 280 -5.88 -9.31 16.43
N SER A 281 -4.70 -9.85 16.72
CA SER A 281 -4.41 -10.80 17.79
C SER A 281 -3.06 -10.44 18.43
N GLY A 282 -2.61 -11.18 19.44
CA GLY A 282 -1.37 -10.89 20.17
C GLY A 282 -1.36 -9.63 21.04
N CYS A 283 -2.52 -9.17 21.54
CA CYS A 283 -2.64 -7.91 22.29
C CYS A 283 -1.85 -7.87 23.63
N THR A 284 -1.38 -9.00 24.17
CA THR A 284 -0.71 -9.02 25.48
C THR A 284 0.57 -8.16 25.51
N VAL A 285 1.50 -8.38 24.58
CA VAL A 285 2.79 -7.65 24.56
C VAL A 285 2.56 -6.15 24.29
N PRO A 286 1.78 -5.74 23.28
CA PRO A 286 1.49 -4.33 23.01
C PRO A 286 0.77 -3.64 24.18
N LEU A 287 -0.09 -4.36 24.92
CA LEU A 287 -0.71 -3.81 26.13
C LEU A 287 0.31 -3.58 27.25
N ILE A 288 1.27 -4.49 27.43
CA ILE A 288 2.37 -4.31 28.39
C ILE A 288 3.21 -3.10 27.96
N CYS A 289 3.57 -3.01 26.68
CA CYS A 289 4.31 -1.87 26.13
C CYS A 289 3.57 -0.56 26.41
N PHE A 290 2.28 -0.49 26.04
CA PHE A 290 1.44 0.67 26.28
C PHE A 290 1.37 1.07 27.76
N VAL A 291 1.17 0.10 28.66
CA VAL A 291 1.12 0.37 30.10
C VAL A 291 2.45 0.93 30.60
N MET A 292 3.58 0.35 30.19
CA MET A 292 4.91 0.85 30.58
C MET A 292 5.17 2.24 30.00
N GLN A 293 4.86 2.42 28.72
CA GLN A 293 5.04 3.65 27.95
C GLN A 293 4.20 4.81 28.46
N MET A 294 3.03 4.54 29.03
CA MET A 294 2.22 5.57 29.67
C MET A 294 2.59 5.77 31.15
N THR A 295 2.87 4.69 31.89
CA THR A 295 3.06 4.76 33.34
C THR A 295 4.41 5.38 33.72
N ILE A 296 5.50 5.01 33.04
CA ILE A 296 6.84 5.50 33.39
C ILE A 296 6.92 7.03 33.24
N PRO A 297 6.54 7.65 32.11
CA PRO A 297 6.59 9.10 31.97
C PRO A 297 5.65 9.82 32.93
N LEU A 298 4.47 9.26 33.22
CA LEU A 298 3.54 9.83 34.20
C LEU A 298 4.10 9.80 35.62
N LEU A 299 4.78 8.72 36.02
CA LEU A 299 5.44 8.63 37.32
C LEU A 299 6.61 9.61 37.42
N LEU A 300 7.42 9.75 36.36
CA LEU A 300 8.48 10.75 36.29
C LEU A 300 7.93 12.17 36.40
N LEU A 301 6.82 12.45 35.71
CA LEU A 301 6.11 13.72 35.80
C LEU A 301 5.60 13.99 37.23
N PHE A 302 4.95 13.00 37.85
CA PHE A 302 4.45 13.15 39.23
C PHE A 302 5.57 13.29 40.25
N ALA A 303 6.71 12.63 40.05
CA ALA A 303 7.89 12.83 40.90
C ALA A 303 8.43 14.26 40.75
N ALA A 304 8.61 14.73 39.51
CA ALA A 304 9.09 16.09 39.23
C ALA A 304 8.14 17.18 39.77
N ILE A 305 6.83 16.96 39.74
CA ILE A 305 5.82 17.88 40.29
C ILE A 305 5.74 17.77 41.82
N GLY A 306 5.81 16.56 42.37
CA GLY A 306 5.66 16.28 43.80
C GLY A 306 6.72 16.96 44.66
N GLU A 307 7.91 17.20 44.11
CA GLU A 307 8.96 17.98 44.77
C GLU A 307 8.65 19.49 44.90
N ARG A 308 7.68 20.03 44.13
CA ARG A 308 7.43 21.48 44.05
C ARG A 308 6.24 22.03 44.85
N GLY A 309 5.39 21.21 45.45
CA GLY A 309 4.34 21.65 46.40
C GLY A 309 3.27 22.62 45.84
N ASP A 310 2.04 22.11 45.74
CA ASP A 310 0.73 22.79 45.70
C ASP A 310 0.33 23.83 44.63
N ASN A 311 1.18 24.34 43.73
CA ASN A 311 0.72 25.29 42.69
C ASN A 311 1.21 24.97 41.27
N PHE A 312 0.67 23.88 40.70
CA PHE A 312 0.99 23.36 39.37
C PHE A 312 0.77 24.38 38.22
N MET A 313 -0.38 25.07 38.16
CA MET A 313 -0.67 25.99 37.05
C MET A 313 0.07 27.33 37.16
N ASP A 314 0.33 27.82 38.37
CA ASP A 314 1.06 29.08 38.57
C ASP A 314 2.55 28.94 38.22
N SER A 315 3.17 27.79 38.46
CA SER A 315 4.58 27.55 38.08
C SER A 315 4.79 27.42 36.56
N VAL A 316 3.75 27.08 35.80
CA VAL A 316 3.85 26.79 34.36
C VAL A 316 3.50 28.01 33.50
N LEU A 317 2.54 28.82 33.95
CA LEU A 317 2.07 30.00 33.22
C LEU A 317 2.73 31.31 33.68
N HIS A 318 3.29 31.34 34.88
CA HIS A 318 4.06 32.48 35.36
C HIS A 318 5.53 32.12 35.41
N CYS A 319 6.34 32.86 34.64
CA CYS A 319 7.75 33.06 34.98
C CYS A 319 7.78 33.89 36.25
N ASN A 320 7.39 33.27 37.37
CA ASN A 320 7.61 33.81 38.68
C ASN A 320 9.11 33.78 38.87
N THR A 321 9.74 34.92 38.57
CA THR A 321 10.88 35.38 39.33
C THR A 321 10.61 35.00 40.78
N PHE A 322 11.44 34.09 41.31
CA PHE A 322 11.34 33.55 42.66
C PHE A 322 10.69 34.55 43.63
N PRO A 323 9.66 34.17 44.42
CA PRO A 323 9.32 34.98 45.58
C PRO A 323 10.61 35.10 46.39
N SER A 324 11.00 36.34 46.64
CA SER A 324 12.32 36.78 47.08
C SER A 324 12.60 36.44 48.55
N SER A 325 12.24 35.23 48.98
CA SER A 325 12.52 34.63 50.27
C SER A 325 12.58 33.13 50.02
N VAL A 326 13.71 32.45 50.18
CA VAL A 326 14.38 32.23 51.47
C VAL A 326 15.81 31.74 51.14
N TYR A 327 16.82 32.52 51.53
CA TYR A 327 18.27 32.27 51.47
C TYR A 327 18.87 31.92 50.08
N PRO A 328 19.89 32.66 49.59
CA PRO A 328 20.74 32.15 48.51
C PRO A 328 21.41 30.88 49.03
N LYS A 329 21.07 29.72 48.45
CA LYS A 329 21.95 28.56 48.55
C LYS A 329 23.29 28.97 47.93
N ASP A 330 24.38 28.71 48.66
CA ASP A 330 25.74 29.04 48.23
C ASP A 330 25.97 28.61 46.77
N GLU A 331 26.59 29.49 45.99
CA GLU A 331 27.08 29.25 44.61
C GLU A 331 28.10 28.09 44.50
N SER A 332 28.34 27.36 45.60
CA SER A 332 29.26 26.21 45.69
C SER A 332 28.62 24.86 45.34
N GLU A 333 27.29 24.77 45.18
CA GLU A 333 26.63 23.59 44.58
C GLU A 333 26.75 23.70 43.04
N GLY A 334 27.91 23.28 42.51
CA GLY A 334 28.28 23.30 41.08
C GLY A 334 27.42 22.44 40.13
N GLY A 335 26.19 22.12 40.53
CA GLY A 335 25.21 21.38 39.74
C GLY A 335 23.85 22.07 39.58
N SER A 336 23.65 23.28 40.10
CA SER A 336 22.33 23.93 40.03
C SER A 336 21.97 24.43 38.61
N PHE A 337 20.71 24.25 38.21
CA PHE A 337 20.13 24.69 36.93
C PHE A 337 20.30 26.18 36.62
N ASN A 338 20.39 27.03 37.64
CA ASN A 338 20.65 28.47 37.50
C ASN A 338 22.11 28.79 37.12
N SER A 339 23.01 27.80 37.17
CA SER A 339 24.36 27.94 36.67
C SER A 339 24.38 28.09 35.15
N LEU A 340 25.39 28.76 34.61
CA LEU A 340 25.63 28.84 33.17
C LEU A 340 25.67 27.46 32.51
N HIS A 341 26.19 26.44 33.21
CA HIS A 341 26.27 25.07 32.74
C HIS A 341 24.89 24.42 32.59
N GLY A 342 23.99 24.61 33.57
CA GLY A 342 22.61 24.13 33.47
C GLY A 342 21.86 24.74 32.28
N LYS A 343 21.97 26.06 32.09
CA LYS A 343 21.37 26.77 30.94
C LYS A 343 21.90 26.27 29.59
N ILE A 344 23.22 26.06 29.48
CA ILE A 344 23.84 25.49 28.28
C ILE A 344 23.31 24.08 28.01
N MET A 345 23.23 23.22 29.03
CA MET A 345 22.76 21.84 28.86
C MET A 345 21.31 21.78 28.37
N VAL A 346 20.40 22.58 28.95
CA VAL A 346 19.01 22.65 28.51
C VAL A 346 18.90 23.18 27.08
N THR A 347 19.70 24.19 26.73
CA THR A 347 19.76 24.72 25.37
C THR A 347 20.24 23.64 24.40
N LEU A 348 21.26 22.86 24.76
CA LEU A 348 21.77 21.77 23.92
C LEU A 348 20.74 20.65 23.75
N VAL A 349 19.99 20.28 24.79
CA VAL A 349 18.89 19.31 24.67
C VAL A 349 17.78 19.85 23.77
N ALA A 350 17.37 21.11 23.95
CA ALA A 350 16.36 21.73 23.08
C ALA A 350 16.82 21.81 21.62
N LEU A 351 18.10 22.10 21.38
CA LEU A 351 18.69 22.07 20.03
C LEU A 351 18.72 20.64 19.46
N TYR A 352 19.09 19.63 20.26
CA TYR A 352 19.01 18.23 19.85
C TYR A 352 17.57 17.88 19.44
N TYR A 353 16.57 18.30 20.20
CA TYR A 353 15.16 18.02 19.92
C TYR A 353 14.72 18.71 18.62
N LEU A 354 15.16 19.95 18.39
CA LEU A 354 14.83 20.70 17.19
C LEU A 354 15.47 20.12 15.92
N PHE A 355 16.71 19.62 16.01
CA PHE A 355 17.48 19.19 14.83
C PHE A 355 17.49 17.68 14.57
N LYS A 356 17.15 16.85 15.58
CA LYS A 356 17.05 15.39 15.44
C LYS A 356 15.60 14.92 15.59
N VAL A 357 15.01 15.12 16.77
CA VAL A 357 13.67 14.61 17.10
C VAL A 357 12.57 15.19 16.19
N VAL A 358 12.56 16.50 15.95
CA VAL A 358 11.53 17.12 15.08
C VAL A 358 11.60 16.60 13.63
N PRO A 359 12.78 16.53 12.97
CA PRO A 359 12.88 15.88 11.67
C PRO A 359 12.46 14.41 11.67
N ASP A 360 12.88 13.62 12.67
CA ASP A 360 12.56 12.19 12.75
C ASP A 360 11.05 11.96 12.94
N THR A 361 10.42 12.65 13.89
CA THR A 361 8.96 12.62 14.12
C THR A 361 8.17 13.02 12.87
N MET A 362 8.69 13.96 12.06
CA MET A 362 8.04 14.35 10.79
C MET A 362 8.22 13.30 9.70
N TYR A 363 9.37 12.64 9.66
CA TYR A 363 9.62 11.52 8.74
C TYR A 363 8.75 10.30 9.09
N SER A 364 8.71 9.92 10.37
CA SER A 364 7.82 8.87 10.89
C SER A 364 6.35 9.19 10.61
N PHE A 365 5.93 10.44 10.81
CA PHE A 365 4.57 10.87 10.47
C PHE A 365 4.25 10.73 8.98
N TYR A 366 5.21 11.04 8.11
CA TYR A 366 5.07 10.88 6.67
C TYR A 366 4.97 9.39 6.26
N ASN A 367 5.76 8.52 6.89
CA ASN A 367 5.69 7.06 6.68
C ASN A 367 4.35 6.49 7.18
N THR A 368 3.94 6.88 8.38
CA THR A 368 2.69 6.44 9.03
C THR A 368 1.42 6.87 8.26
N ALA A 369 1.49 7.96 7.49
CA ALA A 369 0.40 8.35 6.60
C ALA A 369 0.16 7.35 5.44
N GLY A 370 1.08 6.41 5.20
CA GLY A 370 0.96 5.36 4.18
C GLY A 370 1.25 5.84 2.76
N THR A 371 2.10 6.86 2.62
CA THR A 371 2.45 7.45 1.31
C THR A 371 3.93 7.32 0.96
N ALA A 372 4.74 6.79 1.86
CA ALA A 372 6.15 6.50 1.63
C ALA A 372 6.36 5.13 0.95
N ASP A 373 7.55 4.92 0.40
CA ASP A 373 7.96 3.67 -0.26
C ASP A 373 8.76 2.79 0.74
N THR A 374 8.14 2.45 1.87
CA THR A 374 8.69 1.54 2.89
C THR A 374 7.68 0.44 3.19
N SER A 375 8.13 -0.72 3.68
CA SER A 375 7.27 -1.85 4.05
C SER A 375 6.20 -1.45 5.06
N TYR A 376 6.58 -0.71 6.11
CA TYR A 376 5.63 -0.19 7.09
C TYR A 376 4.55 0.69 6.44
N SER A 377 4.94 1.61 5.54
CA SER A 377 4.00 2.47 4.82
C SER A 377 3.07 1.69 3.90
N LYS A 378 3.59 0.66 3.20
CA LYS A 378 2.80 -0.27 2.38
C LYS A 378 1.77 -1.01 3.25
N ILE A 379 2.18 -1.57 4.40
CA ILE A 379 1.29 -2.22 5.38
C ILE A 379 0.20 -1.25 5.85
N MET A 380 0.57 -0.04 6.30
CA MET A 380 -0.38 0.95 6.80
C MET A 380 -1.37 1.41 5.74
N SER A 381 -0.96 1.51 4.49
CA SER A 381 -1.90 1.80 3.41
C SER A 381 -2.87 0.64 3.16
N MET A 382 -2.40 -0.61 3.15
CA MET A 382 -3.29 -1.78 3.05
C MET A 382 -4.26 -1.83 4.22
N ARG A 383 -3.80 -1.56 5.45
CA ARG A 383 -4.66 -1.45 6.64
C ARG A 383 -5.72 -0.38 6.48
N LYS A 384 -5.36 0.79 5.98
CA LYS A 384 -6.31 1.87 5.69
C LYS A 384 -7.36 1.45 4.65
N MET A 385 -7.00 0.63 3.66
CA MET A 385 -7.96 0.09 2.69
C MET A 385 -8.96 -0.88 3.33
N VAL A 386 -8.49 -1.84 4.14
CA VAL A 386 -9.39 -2.78 4.84
C VAL A 386 -10.27 -2.03 5.85
N TRP A 387 -9.73 -1.02 6.53
CA TRP A 387 -10.49 -0.12 7.40
C TRP A 387 -11.57 0.64 6.62
N ASP A 388 -11.25 1.22 5.47
CA ASP A 388 -12.22 1.92 4.62
C ASP A 388 -13.30 0.99 4.06
N GLN A 389 -12.95 -0.27 3.79
CA GLN A 389 -13.91 -1.31 3.41
C GLN A 389 -14.81 -1.69 4.59
N GLY A 390 -14.33 -1.58 5.82
CA GLY A 390 -15.07 -1.92 7.04
C GLY A 390 -15.09 -3.43 7.31
N ASP A 391 -14.02 -4.10 6.91
CA ASP A 391 -13.87 -5.56 6.95
C ASP A 391 -12.96 -6.04 8.10
N ASP A 392 -12.49 -5.10 8.92
CA ASP A 392 -11.65 -5.36 10.09
C ASP A 392 -12.38 -6.10 11.21
N ASN A 393 -11.64 -6.97 11.89
CA ASN A 393 -12.02 -7.41 13.22
C ASN A 393 -11.71 -6.32 14.28
N VAL A 394 -12.32 -6.43 15.46
CA VAL A 394 -12.16 -5.42 16.53
C VAL A 394 -10.70 -5.26 16.97
N GLY A 395 -9.91 -6.34 16.97
CA GLY A 395 -8.49 -6.30 17.29
C GLY A 395 -7.71 -5.46 16.28
N GLN A 396 -7.88 -5.72 14.98
CA GLN A 396 -7.26 -4.98 13.88
C GLN A 396 -7.65 -3.51 13.92
N MET A 397 -8.92 -3.21 14.23
CA MET A 397 -9.41 -1.85 14.40
C MET A 397 -8.68 -1.10 15.51
N ILE A 398 -8.55 -1.73 16.69
CA ILE A 398 -7.87 -1.13 17.84
C ILE A 398 -6.37 -1.01 17.56
N GLY A 399 -5.75 -2.07 17.06
CA GLY A 399 -4.32 -2.11 16.74
C GLY A 399 -3.94 -1.03 15.74
N PHE A 400 -4.68 -0.88 14.64
CA PHE A 400 -4.42 0.15 13.63
C PHE A 400 -4.45 1.56 14.20
N LYS A 401 -5.34 1.83 15.16
CA LYS A 401 -5.44 3.16 15.80
C LYS A 401 -4.41 3.36 16.91
N ALA A 402 -4.09 2.30 17.65
CA ALA A 402 -3.01 2.34 18.62
C ALA A 402 -1.69 2.61 17.91
N ASP A 403 -1.37 1.87 16.86
CA ASP A 403 -0.16 2.04 16.06
C ASP A 403 -0.06 3.46 15.47
N LEU A 404 -1.14 3.96 14.84
CA LEU A 404 -1.21 5.34 14.37
C LEU A 404 -0.93 6.37 15.47
N TYR A 405 -1.51 6.18 16.66
CA TYR A 405 -1.31 7.11 17.79
C TYR A 405 0.11 7.05 18.35
N MET A 406 0.64 5.83 18.50
CA MET A 406 1.98 5.58 19.06
C MET A 406 3.07 6.14 18.14
N ASN A 407 2.95 5.93 16.83
CA ASN A 407 3.89 6.42 15.81
C ASN A 407 3.67 7.88 15.38
N THR A 408 2.74 8.61 16.02
CA THR A 408 2.54 10.04 15.74
C THR A 408 2.51 10.86 17.03
N ALA A 409 1.33 10.98 17.65
CA ALA A 409 1.10 11.91 18.75
C ALA A 409 1.84 11.51 20.01
N PHE A 410 1.93 10.22 20.32
CA PHE A 410 2.55 9.73 21.54
C PHE A 410 4.01 10.16 21.64
N GLU A 411 4.78 9.98 20.58
CA GLU A 411 6.18 10.41 20.51
C GLU A 411 6.33 11.90 20.84
N CYS A 412 5.55 12.77 20.18
CA CYS A 412 5.54 14.20 20.49
C CYS A 412 5.10 14.51 21.93
N VAL A 413 4.12 13.78 22.47
CA VAL A 413 3.62 13.98 23.86
C VAL A 413 4.72 13.61 24.83
N LEU A 414 5.37 12.48 24.60
CA LEU A 414 6.46 11.96 25.42
C LEU A 414 7.63 12.94 25.47
N TYR A 415 8.08 13.46 24.31
CA TYR A 415 9.13 14.47 24.28
C TYR A 415 8.71 15.82 24.88
N SER A 416 7.44 16.21 24.74
CA SER A 416 6.92 17.42 25.39
C SER A 416 6.90 17.28 26.92
N LEU A 417 6.51 16.10 27.42
CA LEU A 417 6.59 15.76 28.84
C LEU A 417 8.05 15.72 29.31
N ASN A 418 8.98 15.21 28.50
CA ASN A 418 10.39 15.24 28.88
C ASN A 418 10.92 16.66 29.03
N LEU A 419 10.66 17.53 28.06
CA LEU A 419 11.06 18.93 28.16
C LEU A 419 10.47 19.59 29.39
N PHE A 420 9.21 19.29 29.70
CA PHE A 420 8.59 19.74 30.93
C PHE A 420 9.35 19.25 32.18
N ILE A 421 9.68 17.97 32.27
CA ILE A 421 10.45 17.41 33.39
C ILE A 421 11.82 18.08 33.49
N ILE A 422 12.54 18.20 32.38
CA ILE A 422 13.86 18.84 32.30
C ILE A 422 13.80 20.29 32.78
N PHE A 423 12.75 21.03 32.40
CA PHE A 423 12.57 22.43 32.84
C PHE A 423 12.25 22.55 34.33
N ASN A 424 11.76 21.49 34.96
CA ASN A 424 11.42 21.48 36.38
C ASN A 424 12.54 20.86 37.25
N THR A 425 13.52 20.21 36.64
CA THR A 425 14.61 19.49 37.31
C THR A 425 15.81 20.41 37.56
N ASN A 426 16.35 20.40 38.78
CA ASN A 426 17.42 21.32 39.18
C ASN A 426 18.84 20.76 39.03
N ASP A 427 19.00 19.44 38.87
CA ASP A 427 20.29 18.74 38.74
C ASP A 427 20.56 18.38 37.27
N ILE A 428 21.78 18.68 36.80
CA ILE A 428 22.25 18.37 35.43
C ILE A 428 22.23 16.85 35.16
N LEU A 429 22.57 16.04 36.16
CA LEU A 429 22.60 14.57 36.00
C LEU A 429 21.19 14.03 35.81
N ASP A 430 20.23 14.53 36.57
CA ASP A 430 18.81 14.15 36.45
C ASP A 430 18.23 14.60 35.10
N VAL A 431 18.63 15.76 34.56
CA VAL A 431 18.26 16.19 33.20
C VAL A 431 18.69 15.15 32.16
N ILE A 432 19.93 14.65 32.24
CA ILE A 432 20.44 13.63 31.31
C ILE A 432 19.72 12.29 31.52
N LEU A 433 19.57 11.85 32.77
CA LEU A 433 18.92 10.57 33.08
C LEU A 433 17.46 10.55 32.65
N ASN A 434 16.73 11.65 32.85
CA ASN A 434 15.33 11.77 32.41
C ASN A 434 15.22 11.73 30.88
N ALA A 435 16.15 12.39 30.16
CA ALA A 435 16.21 12.31 28.70
C ALA A 435 16.50 10.89 28.19
N LEU A 436 17.45 10.18 28.82
CA LEU A 436 17.77 8.80 28.46
C LEU A 436 16.64 7.82 28.81
N ALA A 437 15.99 7.99 29.96
CA ALA A 437 14.87 7.16 30.38
C ALA A 437 13.71 7.27 29.39
N ILE A 438 13.46 8.46 28.85
CA ILE A 438 12.40 8.68 27.87
C ILE A 438 12.73 8.08 26.51
N GLU A 439 13.98 8.14 26.05
CA GLU A 439 14.41 7.43 24.84
C GLU A 439 14.21 5.91 24.97
N PHE A 440 14.56 5.35 26.13
CA PHE A 440 14.32 3.94 26.42
C PHE A 440 12.83 3.58 26.41
N VAL A 441 11.98 4.46 26.96
CA VAL A 441 10.53 4.25 26.95
C VAL A 441 9.97 4.34 25.53
N HIS A 442 10.47 5.27 24.72
CA HIS A 442 10.07 5.43 23.33
C HIS A 442 10.33 4.15 22.53
N GLN A 443 11.52 3.57 22.65
CA GLN A 443 11.98 2.41 21.85
C GLN A 443 11.51 1.04 22.36
N LEU A 444 10.60 1.02 23.33
CA LEU A 444 10.29 -0.18 24.09
C LEU A 444 9.54 -1.21 23.24
N ASP A 445 8.58 -0.76 22.43
CA ASP A 445 7.80 -1.62 21.53
C ASP A 445 8.62 -2.14 20.35
N GLU A 446 9.54 -1.37 19.79
CA GLU A 446 10.49 -1.85 18.77
C GLU A 446 11.46 -2.88 19.37
N THR A 447 11.86 -2.70 20.63
CA THR A 447 12.73 -3.67 21.33
C THR A 447 12.02 -5.01 21.57
N PHE A 448 10.73 -4.99 21.93
CA PHE A 448 9.93 -6.22 22.00
C PHE A 448 9.76 -6.84 20.61
N ARG A 449 9.56 -6.00 19.58
CA ARG A 449 9.48 -6.44 18.18
C ARG A 449 10.75 -7.13 17.70
N ALA A 450 11.93 -6.62 18.05
CA ALA A 450 13.21 -7.19 17.67
C ALA A 450 13.59 -8.47 18.44
N SER A 451 12.73 -8.93 19.36
CA SER A 451 13.01 -10.11 20.15
C SER A 451 12.64 -11.41 19.41
N THR A 452 13.62 -12.27 19.18
CA THR A 452 13.46 -13.56 18.46
C THR A 452 12.44 -14.51 19.10
N TRP A 453 12.18 -14.40 20.40
CA TRP A 453 11.17 -15.23 21.06
C TRP A 453 9.73 -14.81 20.73
N TRP A 454 9.53 -13.59 20.21
CA TRP A 454 8.20 -13.03 19.97
C TRP A 454 7.72 -13.31 18.54
N ASP A 455 8.54 -13.01 17.54
CA ASP A 455 8.36 -13.42 16.14
C ASP A 455 9.73 -13.68 15.52
N ASP A 456 10.12 -14.96 15.44
CA ASP A 456 11.39 -15.35 14.81
C ASP A 456 11.25 -15.19 13.28
N ASP A 457 12.28 -14.62 12.66
CA ASP A 457 12.33 -14.34 11.21
C ASP A 457 11.17 -13.49 10.64
N ASP A 458 10.45 -12.74 11.49
CA ASP A 458 9.30 -11.90 11.09
C ASP A 458 8.13 -12.70 10.48
N ARG A 459 8.02 -13.99 10.80
CA ARG A 459 7.12 -14.90 10.12
C ARG A 459 5.64 -14.61 10.38
N PHE A 460 5.28 -14.20 11.60
CA PHE A 460 3.90 -13.81 11.92
C PHE A 460 3.50 -12.50 11.23
N ILE A 461 4.38 -11.51 11.15
CA ILE A 461 4.06 -10.26 10.45
C ILE A 461 3.96 -10.46 8.93
N GLN A 462 4.78 -11.33 8.35
CA GLN A 462 4.68 -11.75 6.94
C GLN A 462 3.33 -12.42 6.66
N ALA A 463 2.97 -13.47 7.42
CA ALA A 463 1.68 -14.15 7.29
C ALA A 463 0.49 -13.20 7.47
N GLY A 464 0.61 -12.27 8.42
CA GLY A 464 -0.38 -11.21 8.61
C GLY A 464 -0.51 -10.29 7.40
N THR A 465 0.61 -9.94 6.76
CA THR A 465 0.65 -9.10 5.55
C THR A 465 0.02 -9.82 4.36
N VAL A 466 0.29 -11.11 4.18
CA VAL A 466 -0.40 -11.97 3.21
C VAL A 466 -1.91 -11.94 3.45
N GLU A 467 -2.35 -12.09 4.69
CA GLU A 467 -3.78 -12.05 5.02
C GLU A 467 -4.41 -10.67 4.73
N LEU A 468 -3.66 -9.58 4.91
CA LEU A 468 -4.10 -8.23 4.51
C LEU A 468 -4.24 -8.07 3.00
N ILE A 469 -3.34 -8.68 2.22
CA ILE A 469 -3.44 -8.67 0.76
C ILE A 469 -4.71 -9.39 0.30
N ILE A 470 -5.04 -10.52 0.95
CA ILE A 470 -6.29 -11.23 0.72
C ILE A 470 -7.49 -10.35 1.10
N GLN A 471 -7.47 -9.76 2.31
CA GLN A 471 -8.56 -8.93 2.82
C GLN A 471 -8.79 -7.66 1.99
N LYS A 472 -7.73 -6.92 1.61
CA LYS A 472 -7.86 -5.68 0.81
C LYS A 472 -8.47 -5.97 -0.56
N THR A 473 -8.26 -7.18 -1.09
CA THR A 473 -8.71 -7.58 -2.43
C THR A 473 -10.12 -8.14 -2.42
N LEU A 474 -10.53 -8.78 -1.32
CA LEU A 474 -11.87 -9.32 -1.17
C LEU A 474 -12.91 -8.23 -0.92
N TYR A 475 -14.01 -8.24 -1.67
CA TYR A 475 -15.14 -7.33 -1.46
C TYR A 475 -16.16 -7.95 -0.50
N LEU A 476 -15.75 -8.22 0.75
CA LEU A 476 -16.52 -8.97 1.74
C LEU A 476 -17.93 -8.39 1.99
N ASN A 477 -18.06 -7.07 2.02
CA ASN A 477 -19.34 -6.37 2.14
C ASN A 477 -20.26 -6.51 0.91
N MET A 478 -19.69 -6.76 -0.25
CA MET A 478 -20.43 -7.08 -1.47
C MET A 478 -20.84 -8.57 -1.43
N LEU A 479 -19.93 -9.47 -1.04
CA LEU A 479 -20.17 -10.91 -0.94
C LEU A 479 -21.20 -11.30 0.14
N LYS A 480 -21.39 -10.47 1.18
CA LYS A 480 -22.41 -10.65 2.22
C LYS A 480 -23.84 -10.41 1.73
N ASP A 481 -24.04 -9.44 0.83
CA ASP A 481 -25.36 -8.90 0.46
C ASP A 481 -25.69 -9.21 -1.01
N TYR A 482 -26.71 -10.05 -1.23
CA TYR A 482 -27.04 -10.55 -2.57
C TYR A 482 -27.46 -9.43 -3.52
N LYS A 483 -28.02 -8.31 -3.01
CA LYS A 483 -28.42 -7.18 -3.85
C LYS A 483 -27.22 -6.43 -4.37
N ARG A 484 -26.21 -6.23 -3.50
CA ARG A 484 -24.95 -5.60 -3.88
C ARG A 484 -24.18 -6.49 -4.84
N PHE A 485 -24.16 -7.79 -4.57
CA PHE A 485 -23.53 -8.77 -5.46
C PHE A 485 -24.20 -8.79 -6.83
N ALA A 486 -25.53 -8.92 -6.90
CA ALA A 486 -26.30 -8.90 -8.15
C ALA A 486 -26.03 -7.63 -8.97
N LYS A 487 -26.11 -6.46 -8.33
CA LYS A 487 -25.77 -5.19 -8.96
C LYS A 487 -24.32 -5.15 -9.45
N TRP A 488 -23.39 -5.71 -8.68
CA TRP A 488 -21.98 -5.74 -9.06
C TRP A 488 -21.77 -6.60 -10.30
N ILE A 489 -22.28 -7.84 -10.35
CA ILE A 489 -22.10 -8.74 -11.49
C ILE A 489 -23.00 -8.40 -12.70
N GLY A 490 -24.01 -7.55 -12.51
CA GLY A 490 -24.94 -7.14 -13.57
C GLY A 490 -26.14 -8.07 -13.75
N GLU A 491 -26.50 -8.85 -12.72
CA GLU A 491 -27.59 -9.82 -12.74
C GLU A 491 -28.83 -9.34 -11.97
N ASP A 492 -29.97 -10.01 -12.22
CA ASP A 492 -31.20 -9.78 -11.47
C ASP A 492 -31.08 -10.27 -10.00
N GLU A 493 -31.60 -9.47 -9.07
CA GLU A 493 -31.56 -9.77 -7.63
C GLU A 493 -32.20 -11.12 -7.29
N GLY A 494 -33.30 -11.47 -7.97
CA GLY A 494 -34.02 -12.73 -7.76
C GLY A 494 -33.22 -13.95 -8.21
N THR A 495 -32.49 -13.82 -9.33
CA THR A 495 -31.64 -14.88 -9.87
C THR A 495 -30.46 -15.17 -8.93
N VAL A 496 -29.76 -14.13 -8.47
CA VAL A 496 -28.66 -14.28 -7.50
C VAL A 496 -29.16 -14.81 -6.16
N MET A 497 -30.31 -14.32 -5.68
CA MET A 497 -30.91 -14.80 -4.44
C MET A 497 -31.26 -16.30 -4.54
N ALA A 498 -31.76 -16.76 -5.69
CA ALA A 498 -32.06 -18.17 -5.92
C ALA A 498 -30.79 -19.03 -5.93
N ALA A 499 -29.73 -18.59 -6.61
CA ALA A 499 -28.42 -19.26 -6.64
C ALA A 499 -27.77 -19.37 -5.24
N CYS A 500 -28.02 -18.38 -4.38
CA CYS A 500 -27.56 -18.37 -2.98
C CYS A 500 -28.52 -19.08 -2.00
N GLY A 501 -29.57 -19.76 -2.49
CA GLY A 501 -30.47 -20.58 -1.65
C GLY A 501 -31.61 -19.81 -0.95
N GLY A 502 -31.92 -18.58 -1.39
CA GLY A 502 -33.18 -17.90 -1.06
C GLY A 502 -33.31 -17.24 0.32
N LYS A 503 -32.27 -17.27 1.17
CA LYS A 503 -32.35 -16.85 2.58
C LYS A 503 -31.87 -15.42 2.87
N GLY A 504 -31.70 -14.56 1.85
CA GLY A 504 -31.25 -13.17 2.01
C GLY A 504 -29.77 -12.99 2.37
N GLU A 505 -29.09 -14.04 2.83
CA GLU A 505 -27.63 -14.11 2.93
C GLU A 505 -27.03 -14.59 1.61
N CYS A 506 -26.01 -13.91 1.10
CA CYS A 506 -25.38 -14.24 -0.18
C CYS A 506 -24.30 -15.32 -0.01
N LEU A 507 -23.04 -14.93 0.13
CA LEU A 507 -21.90 -15.85 0.28
C LEU A 507 -21.31 -15.84 1.70
N TYR A 508 -22.02 -15.27 2.67
CA TYR A 508 -21.62 -15.28 4.08
C TYR A 508 -22.59 -16.11 4.89
N ASN A 509 -22.23 -17.34 5.25
CA ASN A 509 -23.05 -18.23 6.05
C ASN A 509 -22.19 -19.31 6.75
N ARG A 510 -22.06 -19.21 8.08
CA ARG A 510 -21.22 -20.11 8.88
C ARG A 510 -21.70 -21.56 8.86
N GLU A 511 -22.99 -21.79 9.06
CA GLU A 511 -23.56 -23.14 9.11
C GLU A 511 -23.30 -23.88 7.79
N ARG A 512 -23.54 -23.18 6.67
CA ARG A 512 -23.33 -23.73 5.34
C ARG A 512 -21.84 -23.95 5.02
N ALA A 513 -20.96 -23.05 5.46
CA ALA A 513 -19.53 -23.23 5.27
C ALA A 513 -19.01 -24.49 5.97
N LEU A 514 -19.48 -24.75 7.20
CA LEU A 514 -19.14 -25.98 7.95
C LEU A 514 -19.70 -27.24 7.25
N GLU A 515 -20.96 -27.19 6.78
CA GLU A 515 -21.55 -28.28 6.00
C GLU A 515 -20.76 -28.58 4.72
N ASP A 516 -20.38 -27.54 3.98
CA ASP A 516 -19.64 -27.66 2.72
C ASP A 516 -18.20 -28.16 2.96
N GLN A 517 -17.58 -27.80 4.09
CA GLN A 517 -16.24 -28.28 4.49
C GLN A 517 -16.23 -29.77 4.86
N GLU A 518 -17.35 -30.36 5.26
CA GLU A 518 -17.47 -31.81 5.48
C GLU A 518 -17.83 -32.57 4.20
N ASN A 519 -18.23 -31.87 3.14
CA ASN A 519 -18.66 -32.50 1.89
C ASN A 519 -17.50 -32.66 0.90
N THR A 520 -17.08 -33.91 0.68
CA THR A 520 -16.03 -34.26 -0.28
C THR A 520 -16.36 -33.94 -1.74
N GLU A 521 -17.61 -33.63 -2.09
CA GLU A 521 -18.01 -33.22 -3.45
C GLU A 521 -17.45 -31.84 -3.85
N TYR A 522 -17.15 -30.99 -2.87
CA TYR A 522 -16.60 -29.64 -3.11
C TYR A 522 -15.08 -29.57 -2.97
N MET A 523 -14.46 -30.71 -2.68
CA MET A 523 -13.02 -30.86 -2.51
C MET A 523 -12.38 -31.35 -3.81
N ASN A 524 -11.19 -30.84 -4.11
CA ASN A 524 -10.37 -31.44 -5.16
C ASN A 524 -9.82 -32.80 -4.67
N GLY A 525 -9.19 -33.56 -5.57
CA GLY A 525 -8.71 -34.91 -5.25
C GLY A 525 -7.72 -34.95 -4.07
N THR A 526 -6.87 -33.94 -3.96
CA THR A 526 -5.86 -33.81 -2.88
C THR A 526 -6.53 -33.45 -1.56
N GLU A 527 -7.40 -32.44 -1.54
CA GLU A 527 -8.17 -32.02 -0.35
C GLU A 527 -9.03 -33.17 0.18
N ALA A 528 -9.70 -33.91 -0.71
CA ALA A 528 -10.53 -35.06 -0.33
C ALA A 528 -9.67 -36.22 0.24
N TRP A 529 -8.45 -36.39 -0.27
CA TRP A 529 -7.50 -37.36 0.27
C TRP A 529 -7.05 -36.96 1.67
N ASP A 530 -6.59 -35.71 1.84
CA ASP A 530 -6.14 -35.18 3.13
C ASP A 530 -7.26 -35.23 4.17
N TRP A 531 -8.49 -34.84 3.80
CA TRP A 531 -9.65 -34.94 4.70
C TRP A 531 -9.91 -36.37 5.18
N ARG A 532 -9.86 -37.36 4.27
CA ARG A 532 -10.03 -38.79 4.62
C ARG A 532 -8.90 -39.29 5.50
N CYS A 533 -7.67 -38.88 5.23
CA CYS A 533 -6.50 -39.21 6.04
C CYS A 533 -6.59 -38.60 7.44
N ALA A 534 -7.03 -37.34 7.55
CA ALA A 534 -7.30 -36.67 8.82
C ALA A 534 -8.39 -37.39 9.62
N GLU A 535 -9.49 -37.78 8.99
CA GLU A 535 -10.58 -38.51 9.64
C GLU A 535 -10.12 -39.89 10.15
N ALA A 536 -9.34 -40.62 9.34
CA ALA A 536 -8.75 -41.89 9.73
C ALA A 536 -7.74 -41.71 10.89
N ALA A 537 -6.90 -40.68 10.84
CA ALA A 537 -5.94 -40.35 11.87
C ALA A 537 -6.62 -40.02 13.21
N LYS A 538 -7.73 -39.25 13.17
CA LYS A 538 -8.59 -38.95 14.33
C LYS A 538 -9.15 -40.23 14.95
N LYS A 539 -9.71 -41.14 14.13
CA LYS A 539 -10.23 -42.45 14.58
C LYS A 539 -9.15 -43.34 15.21
N LEU A 540 -7.92 -43.27 14.71
CA LEU A 540 -6.78 -44.04 15.22
C LEU A 540 -6.05 -43.38 16.40
N GLY A 541 -6.43 -42.15 16.79
CA GLY A 541 -5.77 -41.38 17.85
C GLY A 541 -4.32 -40.99 17.50
N ARG A 542 -3.99 -40.82 16.22
CA ARG A 542 -2.63 -40.50 15.75
C ARG A 542 -2.46 -38.99 15.58
N ARG A 543 -2.14 -38.30 16.67
CA ARG A 543 -2.08 -36.82 16.72
C ARG A 543 -1.20 -36.20 15.62
N PHE A 544 0.03 -36.67 15.41
CA PHE A 544 0.92 -36.13 14.37
C PHE A 544 0.34 -36.28 12.96
N ALA A 545 -0.35 -37.38 12.67
CA ALA A 545 -1.01 -37.55 11.38
C ALA A 545 -2.25 -36.65 11.26
N VAL A 546 -2.93 -36.32 12.37
CA VAL A 546 -3.98 -35.31 12.35
C VAL A 546 -3.39 -33.95 12.03
N GLU A 547 -2.29 -33.55 12.68
CA GLU A 547 -1.62 -32.26 12.42
C GLU A 547 -1.04 -32.17 11.00
N GLU A 548 -0.66 -33.29 10.39
CA GLU A 548 -0.22 -33.35 8.99
C GLU A 548 -1.39 -33.15 8.00
N TYR A 549 -2.50 -33.85 8.21
CA TYR A 549 -3.60 -33.85 7.22
C TYR A 549 -4.70 -32.82 7.50
N ASP A 550 -4.85 -32.37 8.74
CA ASP A 550 -5.83 -31.38 9.18
C ASP A 550 -5.11 -30.06 9.47
N LYS A 551 -5.53 -28.98 8.82
CA LYS A 551 -4.90 -27.66 8.96
C LYS A 551 -4.94 -27.20 10.43
N PRO A 552 -3.79 -27.05 11.11
CA PRO A 552 -3.79 -26.60 12.49
C PRO A 552 -4.15 -25.12 12.58
N PHE A 553 -4.83 -24.74 13.66
CA PHE A 553 -5.06 -23.33 13.98
C PHE A 553 -3.79 -22.71 14.60
N ALA A 554 -3.25 -21.70 13.95
CA ALA A 554 -2.13 -20.91 14.46
C ALA A 554 -2.64 -19.61 15.08
N TYR A 555 -2.22 -19.36 16.33
CA TYR A 555 -2.59 -18.19 17.11
C TYR A 555 -1.35 -17.41 17.53
N PHE A 556 -1.35 -16.11 17.27
CA PHE A 556 -0.34 -15.21 17.81
C PHE A 556 -0.73 -14.80 19.24
N GLY A 557 0.08 -15.16 20.23
CA GLY A 557 -0.21 -14.94 21.65
C GLY A 557 -1.14 -15.98 22.30
N TRP A 558 -0.96 -16.20 23.59
CA TRP A 558 -1.69 -17.23 24.35
C TRP A 558 -3.14 -16.85 24.63
N GLU A 559 -3.46 -15.55 24.66
CA GLU A 559 -4.79 -15.02 24.93
C GLU A 559 -5.80 -15.42 23.85
N ASN A 560 -5.37 -15.56 22.60
CA ASN A 560 -6.27 -15.93 21.49
C ASN A 560 -6.63 -17.40 21.55
N LYS A 561 -5.67 -18.25 21.95
CA LYS A 561 -5.94 -19.66 22.28
C LYS A 561 -6.90 -19.79 23.45
N LEU A 562 -6.81 -18.92 24.47
CA LEU A 562 -7.78 -18.90 25.56
C LEU A 562 -9.16 -18.44 25.08
N TYR A 563 -9.23 -17.41 24.23
CA TYR A 563 -10.48 -16.94 23.64
C TYR A 563 -11.17 -18.03 22.81
N GLU A 564 -10.41 -18.80 22.01
CA GLU A 564 -10.89 -19.97 21.29
C GLU A 564 -11.49 -21.00 22.26
N ILE A 565 -10.75 -21.41 23.30
CA ILE A 565 -11.22 -22.38 24.29
C ILE A 565 -12.54 -21.94 24.96
N VAL A 566 -12.70 -20.64 25.22
CA VAL A 566 -13.88 -20.08 25.89
C VAL A 566 -15.07 -19.92 24.93
N THR A 567 -14.83 -19.54 23.68
CA THR A 567 -15.90 -19.15 22.75
C THR A 567 -16.21 -20.19 21.66
N GLY A 568 -15.31 -21.13 21.41
CA GLY A 568 -15.39 -22.07 20.28
C GLY A 568 -15.33 -21.37 18.92
N LYS A 569 -14.66 -20.21 18.83
CA LYS A 569 -14.50 -19.44 17.59
C LYS A 569 -13.02 -19.40 17.18
N HIS A 570 -12.79 -19.54 15.89
CA HIS A 570 -11.46 -19.53 15.26
C HIS A 570 -11.20 -18.25 14.45
N ASP A 571 -12.00 -17.20 14.68
CA ASP A 571 -11.96 -15.92 13.96
C ASP A 571 -10.69 -15.07 14.22
N THR A 572 -9.82 -15.52 15.13
CA THR A 572 -8.53 -14.89 15.46
C THR A 572 -7.32 -15.69 14.99
N ALA A 573 -7.52 -16.89 14.43
CA ALA A 573 -6.43 -17.70 13.91
C ALA A 573 -6.01 -17.20 12.51
N ILE A 574 -4.71 -17.28 12.23
CA ILE A 574 -4.16 -16.88 10.93
C ILE A 574 -4.68 -17.83 9.85
N PHE A 575 -5.00 -17.28 8.67
CA PHE A 575 -5.57 -18.01 7.52
C PHE A 575 -6.85 -18.79 7.85
N ASN A 576 -7.66 -18.30 8.80
CA ASN A 576 -8.99 -18.83 9.11
C ASN A 576 -10.08 -17.76 9.27
N LYS A 577 -9.76 -16.47 9.07
CA LYS A 577 -10.72 -15.38 9.31
C LYS A 577 -11.86 -15.36 8.31
N LEU A 578 -11.70 -16.01 7.16
CA LEU A 578 -12.65 -15.99 6.05
C LEU A 578 -13.50 -17.27 5.94
N GLU A 579 -13.43 -18.16 6.93
CA GLU A 579 -14.17 -19.44 6.96
C GLU A 579 -15.66 -19.29 6.62
N ASN A 580 -16.32 -18.25 7.14
CA ASN A 580 -17.75 -18.00 6.89
C ASN A 580 -18.11 -17.73 5.42
N TYR A 581 -17.11 -17.46 4.57
CA TYR A 581 -17.26 -17.26 3.12
C TYR A 581 -16.96 -18.51 2.29
N ARG A 582 -16.49 -19.59 2.91
CA ARG A 582 -16.15 -20.87 2.28
C ARG A 582 -17.40 -21.73 2.01
N VAL A 583 -18.46 -21.10 1.50
CA VAL A 583 -19.74 -21.73 1.14
C VAL A 583 -19.69 -22.30 -0.28
N TRP A 584 -18.85 -23.31 -0.48
CA TRP A 584 -18.51 -23.86 -1.79
C TRP A 584 -19.72 -24.23 -2.65
N SER A 585 -20.77 -24.78 -2.04
CA SER A 585 -22.02 -25.10 -2.73
C SER A 585 -22.71 -23.89 -3.35
N ARG A 586 -22.57 -22.69 -2.77
CA ARG A 586 -23.10 -21.44 -3.34
C ARG A 586 -22.15 -20.87 -4.37
N TRP A 587 -20.83 -20.97 -4.13
CA TRP A 587 -19.81 -20.60 -5.11
C TRP A 587 -20.02 -21.33 -6.43
N GLU A 588 -20.22 -22.65 -6.41
CA GLU A 588 -20.51 -23.47 -7.60
C GLU A 588 -21.68 -22.95 -8.45
N ASN A 589 -22.66 -22.30 -7.82
CA ASN A 589 -23.80 -21.72 -8.52
C ASN A 589 -23.50 -20.34 -9.10
N VAL A 590 -22.65 -19.54 -8.45
CA VAL A 590 -22.45 -18.12 -8.79
C VAL A 590 -21.21 -17.84 -9.64
N LEU A 591 -20.20 -18.73 -9.63
CA LEU A 591 -18.94 -18.53 -10.38
C LEU A 591 -19.19 -18.25 -11.87
N PHE A 592 -20.22 -18.88 -12.43
CA PHE A 592 -20.53 -18.83 -13.86
C PHE A 592 -21.71 -17.90 -14.19
N MET A 593 -22.29 -17.22 -13.21
CA MET A 593 -23.53 -16.45 -13.41
C MET A 593 -23.34 -15.12 -14.11
N ALA A 594 -22.21 -14.44 -13.90
CA ALA A 594 -22.03 -13.09 -14.41
C ALA A 594 -22.17 -13.06 -15.94
N THR A 595 -23.07 -12.19 -16.42
CA THR A 595 -23.29 -11.97 -17.86
C THR A 595 -21.99 -11.62 -18.55
N ILE A 596 -21.80 -12.26 -19.71
CA ILE A 596 -20.68 -12.01 -20.61
C ILE A 596 -21.11 -10.99 -21.67
N PRO A 597 -20.26 -10.01 -22.02
CA PRO A 597 -20.54 -9.08 -23.12
C PRO A 597 -20.78 -9.82 -24.44
N GLU A 598 -21.81 -9.40 -25.20
CA GLU A 598 -22.05 -9.95 -26.53
C GLU A 598 -20.94 -9.55 -27.52
N LYS A 599 -20.66 -10.43 -28.49
CA LYS A 599 -19.70 -10.17 -29.55
C LYS A 599 -20.09 -8.92 -30.35
N GLY A 600 -19.13 -8.01 -30.53
CA GLY A 600 -19.33 -6.73 -31.24
C GLY A 600 -19.78 -5.57 -30.36
N THR A 601 -19.98 -5.77 -29.05
CA THR A 601 -20.24 -4.66 -28.10
C THR A 601 -19.03 -3.78 -27.87
N TRP A 602 -17.82 -4.32 -28.09
CA TRP A 602 -16.55 -3.61 -27.94
C TRP A 602 -15.68 -3.61 -29.21
N GLN A 603 -16.10 -4.31 -30.27
CA GLN A 603 -15.41 -4.31 -31.57
C GLN A 603 -16.33 -3.82 -32.69
N GLY A 604 -15.79 -2.94 -33.55
CA GLY A 604 -16.44 -2.48 -34.77
C GLY A 604 -16.89 -1.02 -34.72
N LYS A 605 -17.15 -0.44 -35.89
CA LYS A 605 -17.35 1.03 -36.05
C LYS A 605 -18.46 1.62 -35.18
N GLU A 606 -19.54 0.87 -34.94
CA GLU A 606 -20.66 1.32 -34.11
C GLU A 606 -20.32 1.27 -32.62
N ALA A 607 -19.65 0.19 -32.18
CA ALA A 607 -19.13 0.07 -30.82
C ALA A 607 -18.06 1.13 -30.53
N ASP A 608 -17.14 1.37 -31.47
CA ASP A 608 -16.13 2.43 -31.35
C ASP A 608 -16.77 3.79 -31.14
N LYS A 609 -17.84 4.07 -31.88
CA LYS A 609 -18.59 5.33 -31.74
C LYS A 609 -19.25 5.43 -30.37
N ALA A 610 -19.96 4.38 -29.93
CA ALA A 610 -20.61 4.34 -28.62
C ALA A 610 -19.59 4.47 -27.48
N ASN A 611 -18.46 3.77 -27.56
CA ASN A 611 -17.41 3.80 -26.54
C ASN A 611 -16.65 5.12 -26.51
N LYS A 612 -16.61 5.89 -27.60
CA LYS A 612 -16.10 7.27 -27.64
C LYS A 612 -17.05 8.27 -26.97
N GLU A 613 -18.33 7.96 -26.90
CA GLU A 613 -19.35 8.79 -26.24
C GLU A 613 -19.37 8.56 -24.72
N VAL A 614 -19.03 7.35 -24.24
CA VAL A 614 -18.89 7.05 -22.81
C VAL A 614 -17.57 7.60 -22.28
N LYS A 615 -17.63 8.63 -21.46
CA LYS A 615 -16.46 9.28 -20.84
C LYS A 615 -16.47 9.12 -19.34
N SER A 616 -15.28 8.95 -18.76
CA SER A 616 -15.09 9.16 -17.32
C SER A 616 -15.48 10.60 -16.97
N THR A 617 -16.17 10.77 -15.84
CA THR A 617 -16.57 12.09 -15.33
C THR A 617 -16.24 12.20 -13.85
N LEU A 618 -16.28 13.42 -13.28
CA LEU A 618 -16.10 13.60 -11.84
C LEU A 618 -17.20 12.93 -11.00
N GLU A 619 -18.42 12.83 -11.55
CA GLU A 619 -19.58 12.21 -10.88
C GLU A 619 -19.58 10.69 -11.02
N HIS A 620 -19.15 10.20 -12.18
CA HIS A 620 -19.01 8.79 -12.50
C HIS A 620 -17.61 8.53 -13.05
N PRO A 621 -16.59 8.52 -12.18
CA PRO A 621 -15.23 8.21 -12.61
C PRO A 621 -15.18 6.75 -13.01
N PHE A 622 -14.38 6.44 -14.03
CA PHE A 622 -13.97 5.06 -14.24
C PHE A 622 -13.26 4.51 -13.00
N ARG A 623 -13.24 3.19 -12.88
CA ARG A 623 -12.57 2.54 -11.77
C ARG A 623 -11.10 2.98 -11.72
N ASN A 624 -10.59 3.19 -10.50
CA ASN A 624 -9.23 3.66 -10.26
C ASN A 624 -8.89 5.04 -10.86
N HIS A 625 -9.88 5.76 -11.42
CA HIS A 625 -9.69 7.11 -11.92
C HIS A 625 -9.66 8.12 -10.77
N ALA A 626 -8.55 8.14 -10.04
CA ALA A 626 -8.21 9.22 -9.13
C ALA A 626 -7.45 10.29 -9.91
N ILE A 627 -7.94 11.53 -9.89
CA ILE A 627 -7.29 12.73 -10.50
C ILE A 627 -5.86 12.97 -9.96
N ILE A 628 -5.50 12.24 -8.90
CA ILE A 628 -4.24 12.33 -8.17
C ILE A 628 -3.15 11.44 -8.80
N ALA A 629 -3.42 10.74 -9.92
CA ALA A 629 -2.40 9.99 -10.66
C ALA A 629 -1.22 10.90 -11.06
N GLY A 630 -0.02 10.57 -10.56
CA GLY A 630 1.21 11.36 -10.80
C GLY A 630 1.45 12.51 -9.82
N THR A 631 0.70 12.62 -8.72
CA THR A 631 0.96 13.62 -7.68
C THR A 631 2.07 13.12 -6.77
N SER A 632 3.05 13.98 -6.42
CA SER A 632 4.15 13.57 -5.56
C SER A 632 3.63 13.04 -4.20
N PRO A 633 4.29 12.03 -3.61
CA PRO A 633 3.94 11.51 -2.29
C PRO A 633 3.77 12.58 -1.21
N LEU A 634 4.65 13.60 -1.21
CA LEU A 634 4.52 14.75 -0.32
C LEU A 634 3.21 15.55 -0.52
N ARG A 635 2.76 15.74 -1.77
CA ARG A 635 1.49 16.42 -2.04
C ARG A 635 0.29 15.57 -1.59
N LEU A 636 0.36 14.25 -1.73
CA LEU A 636 -0.64 13.32 -1.21
C LEU A 636 -0.75 13.44 0.32
N PHE A 637 0.39 13.39 0.99
CA PHE A 637 0.49 13.60 2.43
C PHE A 637 -0.07 14.98 2.86
N LEU A 638 0.32 16.07 2.20
CA LEU A 638 -0.21 17.41 2.51
C LEU A 638 -1.72 17.51 2.28
N ALA A 639 -2.25 16.88 1.23
CA ALA A 639 -3.67 16.84 0.98
C ALA A 639 -4.41 16.06 2.08
N GLU A 640 -3.84 14.96 2.56
CA GLU A 640 -4.36 14.20 3.69
C GLU A 640 -4.35 15.01 4.98
N VAL A 641 -3.23 15.68 5.29
CA VAL A 641 -3.12 16.58 6.45
C VAL A 641 -4.23 17.64 6.41
N VAL A 642 -4.43 18.30 5.27
CA VAL A 642 -5.50 19.28 5.11
C VAL A 642 -6.87 18.63 5.33
N GLN A 643 -7.13 17.45 4.77
CA GLN A 643 -8.42 16.76 4.93
C GLN A 643 -8.73 16.37 6.38
N VAL A 644 -7.72 15.95 7.14
CA VAL A 644 -7.86 15.59 8.56
C VAL A 644 -8.06 16.83 9.42
N VAL A 645 -7.20 17.84 9.28
CA VAL A 645 -7.27 19.08 10.08
C VAL A 645 -8.57 19.85 9.82
N THR A 646 -9.10 19.81 8.60
CA THR A 646 -10.38 20.46 8.23
C THR A 646 -11.62 19.59 8.47
N PHE A 647 -11.47 18.39 9.03
CA PHE A 647 -12.54 17.41 9.24
C PHE A 647 -13.31 16.97 7.96
N ILE A 648 -12.81 17.27 6.76
CA ILE A 648 -13.49 16.91 5.49
C ILE A 648 -13.68 15.39 5.41
N TYR A 649 -12.62 14.62 5.67
CA TYR A 649 -12.67 13.16 5.63
C TYR A 649 -13.59 12.58 6.72
N PHE A 650 -13.54 13.14 7.93
CA PHE A 650 -14.43 12.79 9.04
C PHE A 650 -15.91 12.92 8.65
N PHE A 651 -16.32 14.09 8.14
CA PHE A 651 -17.72 14.31 7.77
C PHE A 651 -18.16 13.39 6.62
N LYS A 652 -17.27 13.10 5.67
CA LYS A 652 -17.53 12.14 4.60
C LYS A 652 -17.79 10.73 5.15
N CYS A 653 -16.95 10.26 6.09
CA CYS A 653 -17.08 8.94 6.70
C CYS A 653 -18.34 8.81 7.55
N VAL A 654 -18.63 9.80 8.42
CA VAL A 654 -19.84 9.83 9.23
C VAL A 654 -21.09 9.85 8.35
N ARG A 655 -21.10 10.67 7.30
CA ARG A 655 -22.22 10.72 6.33
C ARG A 655 -22.42 9.39 5.60
N GLN A 656 -21.34 8.71 5.24
CA GLN A 656 -21.39 7.40 4.59
C GLN A 656 -21.97 6.33 5.53
N CYS A 657 -21.50 6.29 6.79
CA CYS A 657 -22.05 5.38 7.80
C CYS A 657 -23.54 5.64 8.05
N TYR A 658 -23.94 6.92 8.11
CA TYR A 658 -25.33 7.32 8.25
C TYR A 658 -26.19 6.84 7.06
N LYS A 659 -25.72 7.04 5.81
CA LYS A 659 -26.41 6.55 4.60
C LYS A 659 -26.56 5.03 4.60
N ASN A 660 -25.54 4.33 5.07
CA ASN A 660 -25.51 2.87 5.15
C ASN A 660 -26.24 2.31 6.39
N LYS A 661 -26.83 3.18 7.24
CA LYS A 661 -27.49 2.82 8.50
C LYS A 661 -26.61 2.02 9.47
N ASN A 662 -25.29 2.15 9.37
CA ASN A 662 -24.34 1.49 10.26
C ASN A 662 -23.97 2.40 11.44
N TYR A 663 -24.87 2.51 12.42
CA TYR A 663 -24.71 3.43 13.55
C TYR A 663 -23.61 3.02 14.53
N SER A 664 -23.33 1.72 14.67
CA SER A 664 -22.24 1.23 15.51
C SER A 664 -20.89 1.71 14.98
N ALA A 665 -20.63 1.48 13.69
CA ALA A 665 -19.42 2.00 13.04
C ALA A 665 -19.36 3.53 13.08
N MET A 666 -20.51 4.22 12.95
CA MET A 666 -20.55 5.68 13.03
C MET A 666 -20.00 6.22 14.36
N ILE A 667 -20.33 5.61 15.51
CA ILE A 667 -19.80 6.04 16.82
C ILE A 667 -18.28 5.90 16.85
N PHE A 668 -17.76 4.75 16.42
CA PHE A 668 -16.31 4.54 16.34
C PHE A 668 -15.62 5.55 15.41
N ARG A 669 -16.22 5.83 14.23
CA ARG A 669 -15.72 6.85 13.29
C ARG A 669 -15.74 8.26 13.87
N ILE A 670 -16.66 8.54 14.80
CA ILE A 670 -16.70 9.83 15.47
C ILE A 670 -15.48 9.99 16.37
N PHE A 671 -15.23 9.03 17.26
CA PHE A 671 -14.07 9.04 18.14
C PHE A 671 -12.76 9.04 17.34
N ASP A 672 -12.68 8.22 16.29
CA ASP A 672 -11.54 8.16 15.37
C ASP A 672 -11.25 9.52 14.73
N GLY A 673 -12.27 10.24 14.26
CA GLY A 673 -12.09 11.55 13.67
C GLY A 673 -11.44 12.57 14.62
N PHE A 674 -11.85 12.56 15.89
CA PHE A 674 -11.26 13.45 16.89
C PHE A 674 -9.85 13.00 17.29
N ALA A 675 -9.62 11.69 17.42
CA ALA A 675 -8.29 11.15 17.71
C ALA A 675 -7.29 11.51 16.60
N ASN A 676 -7.63 11.26 15.34
CA ASN A 676 -6.78 11.62 14.20
C ASN A 676 -6.53 13.12 14.12
N TRP A 677 -7.57 13.93 14.34
CA TRP A 677 -7.41 15.38 14.36
C TRP A 677 -6.43 15.82 15.45
N PHE A 678 -6.58 15.28 16.67
CA PHE A 678 -5.66 15.56 17.77
C PHE A 678 -4.22 15.17 17.41
N CYS A 679 -4.01 13.97 16.85
CA CYS A 679 -2.68 13.50 16.47
C CYS A 679 -2.03 14.43 15.44
N TYR A 680 -2.74 14.76 14.36
CA TYR A 680 -2.22 15.59 13.27
C TYR A 680 -1.94 17.02 13.75
N VAL A 681 -2.86 17.62 14.51
CA VAL A 681 -2.68 18.98 15.01
C VAL A 681 -1.53 19.05 15.99
N TYR A 682 -1.41 18.06 16.88
CA TYR A 682 -0.33 18.03 17.85
C TYR A 682 1.04 17.84 17.18
N GLN A 683 1.14 16.94 16.20
CA GLN A 683 2.35 16.74 15.39
C GLN A 683 2.79 18.05 14.72
N LEU A 684 1.85 18.74 14.07
CA LEU A 684 2.13 20.01 13.39
C LEU A 684 2.50 21.13 14.36
N PHE A 685 1.95 21.11 15.57
CA PHE A 685 2.23 22.10 16.61
C PHE A 685 3.57 21.85 17.32
N PHE A 686 4.02 20.59 17.42
CA PHE A 686 5.20 20.20 18.18
C PHE A 686 6.48 20.98 17.83
N PRO A 687 6.85 21.21 16.55
CA PRO A 687 8.02 22.04 16.22
C PRO A 687 7.92 23.46 16.77
N PHE A 688 6.72 24.06 16.75
CA PHE A 688 6.49 25.40 17.30
C PHE A 688 6.61 25.41 18.82
N PHE A 689 6.18 24.33 19.49
CA PHE A 689 6.37 24.16 20.92
C PHE A 689 7.87 24.10 21.29
N ILE A 690 8.68 23.33 20.54
CA ILE A 690 10.14 23.25 20.75
C ILE A 690 10.81 24.61 20.53
N ILE A 691 10.46 25.30 19.43
CA ILE A 691 10.97 26.64 19.12
C ILE A 691 10.60 27.63 20.22
N TRP A 692 9.33 27.62 20.66
CA TRP A 692 8.88 28.46 21.76
C TRP A 692 9.67 28.17 23.03
N ALA A 693 9.86 26.89 23.37
CA ALA A 693 10.66 26.49 24.53
C ALA A 693 12.11 26.97 24.43
N LEU A 694 12.74 26.90 23.25
CA LEU A 694 14.11 27.38 23.02
C LEU A 694 14.27 28.90 23.26
N PHE A 695 13.26 29.72 22.93
CA PHE A 695 13.34 31.17 23.08
C PHE A 695 12.78 31.70 24.41
N TYR A 696 11.65 31.15 24.85
CA TYR A 696 10.97 31.58 26.06
C TYR A 696 11.75 31.18 27.31
N MET A 697 12.33 29.97 27.34
CA MET A 697 13.02 29.47 28.53
C MET A 697 14.26 30.29 28.91
N PRO A 698 15.19 30.63 27.99
CA PRO A 698 16.31 31.51 28.34
C PRO A 698 15.87 32.93 28.72
N SER A 699 14.66 33.36 28.33
CA SER A 699 14.15 34.69 28.66
C SER A 699 13.48 34.77 30.04
N CYS A 700 13.06 33.62 30.57
CA CYS A 700 12.39 33.52 31.87
C CYS A 700 13.33 33.33 33.06
N TYR A 701 14.62 33.08 32.82
CA TYR A 701 15.64 32.75 33.82
C TYR A 701 16.98 33.43 33.55
#